data_AF-A0A846UTA6-F1
#
_entry.id   AF-A0A846UTA6-F1
#
_cell.length_a   1.000
_cell.length_b   1.000
_cell.length_c   1.000
_cell.angle_alpha   90.00
_cell.angle_beta   90.00
_cell.angle_gamma   90.00
#
_symmetry.space_group_name_H-M   'P 1'
#
loop_
_entity.id
_entity.type
_entity.pdbx_description
1 polymer ?
#
loop_
_entity_poly.entity_id
_entity_poly.type
_entity_poly.pdbx_seq_one_letter_code
_entity_poly.pdbx_strand_id
1 'polypeptide(L)'
;MTVIAANDSGNYAQPQLPPPPIHTVTGNETVAQVAQQYGVAPEELARGNNISVDTALSPGQMLTLPPHAATNATQAAPATQTPAQKTDAAIAAYQAALKQRDDDMRSAPRNAGLRADLDSSGQDRIDAAKKTMNQAIADEVAGEVAFRNQGTPIVFRTPTDQLIDNAGNAIAARHPGDASLAATIQGAVGTYKFQNQVNGLIPEYSDGTSAADKLKGIMLNGQPPEVVAAVAADPRVQAWAKEAAVQVDQAYANGRNGSGSLDAAHALLASIQGLPPPLAAAVVRQSLPAIQKMGQVSMNGPGQQTFGSMQRVISALGEGPDAQDLANHVAGAYLHQAEDWSQQTLNSVTVAMNGGVRPTLAMALANALQNDGRAEQAQDIIAAATIGQQSYLANAQDSPLKAYNDAHGAKLEKDEHLAELLNHAGPLNDQQKLAFIKAYRADPDNAKVYQAETDAGRDLASYMNAHQDDLIAAAGRSPDNAKQLYQCMQDLNQSGQGKTSLAFVVAIDKDPAATKAFNGFSDYQTDFIGKAIAAAQGQLLVEGHGDAKGAATQLLALAAPLFQANDGWSQITTNYTRMAEGKEDAFTAKALGEEFKELGPGGKGLAMASIMVNAINGSLGDNASGVINSYATAGGTTAGLASGALQSLVEAEKAGAKTASLAEFSARLVPGLSLIAASSACKSDFDSMQSNPVYAGAVVGDLFSVIGSTLEVGGVEVPGAFINGIGSLVAAPFQFAGGLIDDITDANQVHADVKKYLSADGVNLKPGDIDMMASSDPGQVKQWLGTGISPDELQDLARIVPNILQSNHSGGPAIGWLQDAGLSGQDVYDMLKAADAQAPCVGAAEVMRVLSNPNAFNIGGARNKATLADDLRATAQQERSDTMGDPAENLRTATALQAASDWLELHITA
;
A
#
# COMPACT_ATOMS: atom_id res chain seq x y z
N MET A 1 -74.47 -27.41 -57.19
CA MET A 1 -74.65 -28.13 -58.48
C MET A 1 -73.34 -27.99 -59.24
N THR A 2 -72.46 -29.00 -59.11
CA THR A 2 -72.16 -30.07 -60.11
C THR A 2 -71.14 -29.57 -61.16
N VAL A 3 -70.12 -30.31 -61.63
CA VAL A 3 -69.79 -31.74 -61.63
C VAL A 3 -68.25 -31.90 -61.73
N ILE A 4 -67.81 -33.08 -61.31
CA ILE A 4 -66.50 -33.75 -61.35
C ILE A 4 -66.06 -34.16 -62.78
N ALA A 5 -64.76 -34.46 -62.90
CA ALA A 5 -64.12 -35.54 -63.69
C ALA A 5 -63.75 -35.28 -65.17
N ALA A 6 -62.72 -35.91 -65.74
CA ALA A 6 -61.62 -36.75 -65.24
C ALA A 6 -60.75 -37.23 -66.43
N ASN A 7 -59.54 -37.69 -66.09
CA ASN A 7 -58.88 -38.90 -66.62
C ASN A 7 -58.19 -38.90 -68.00
N ASP A 8 -56.85 -39.00 -67.94
CA ASP A 8 -56.07 -40.28 -67.95
C ASP A 8 -55.06 -40.53 -69.07
N SER A 9 -53.86 -40.92 -68.60
CA SER A 9 -53.02 -42.03 -69.07
C SER A 9 -52.17 -41.91 -70.35
N GLY A 10 -50.91 -41.51 -70.16
CA GLY A 10 -49.79 -42.48 -70.05
C GLY A 10 -49.02 -42.88 -71.32
N ASN A 11 -47.71 -42.58 -71.34
CA ASN A 11 -46.69 -43.57 -71.69
C ASN A 11 -45.36 -43.30 -70.97
N TYR A 12 -44.81 -44.34 -70.33
CA TYR A 12 -43.64 -44.32 -69.45
C TYR A 12 -42.38 -44.77 -70.20
N ALA A 13 -41.29 -44.02 -70.06
CA ALA A 13 -39.93 -44.53 -70.22
C ALA A 13 -39.31 -44.70 -68.82
N GLN A 14 -38.79 -45.88 -68.50
CA GLN A 14 -38.13 -46.14 -67.21
C GLN A 14 -36.78 -45.41 -67.13
N PRO A 15 -36.51 -44.61 -66.07
CA PRO A 15 -35.18 -44.07 -65.80
C PRO A 15 -34.24 -45.17 -65.28
N GLN A 16 -33.01 -45.22 -65.82
CA GLN A 16 -31.92 -45.98 -65.22
C GLN A 16 -31.59 -45.42 -63.84
N LEU A 17 -31.56 -46.26 -62.81
CA LEU A 17 -31.14 -45.88 -61.45
C LEU A 17 -29.64 -45.49 -61.45
N PRO A 18 -29.26 -44.34 -60.87
CA PRO A 18 -27.87 -43.95 -60.74
C PRO A 18 -27.09 -44.92 -59.83
N PRO A 19 -25.77 -45.09 -60.03
CA PRO A 19 -24.94 -45.91 -59.16
C PRO A 19 -24.96 -45.37 -57.72
N PRO A 20 -24.94 -46.25 -56.69
CA PRO A 20 -25.02 -45.84 -55.29
C PRO A 20 -23.81 -44.97 -54.90
N PRO A 21 -24.02 -43.90 -54.10
CA PRO A 21 -22.93 -43.02 -53.67
C PRO A 21 -21.96 -43.74 -52.74
N ILE A 22 -20.67 -43.39 -52.82
CA ILE A 22 -19.59 -44.03 -52.04
C ILE A 22 -18.91 -42.98 -51.15
N HIS A 23 -18.79 -43.27 -49.85
CA HIS A 23 -17.97 -42.52 -48.89
C HIS A 23 -16.59 -43.17 -48.76
N THR A 24 -15.52 -42.38 -48.75
CA THR A 24 -14.17 -42.89 -48.47
C THR A 24 -13.76 -42.43 -47.07
N VAL A 25 -13.44 -43.39 -46.21
CA VAL A 25 -13.17 -43.16 -44.79
C VAL A 25 -11.92 -42.30 -44.61
N THR A 26 -12.06 -41.18 -43.89
CA THR A 26 -10.95 -40.31 -43.54
C THR A 26 -10.52 -40.56 -42.09
N GLY A 27 -9.44 -41.32 -41.88
CA GLY A 27 -8.71 -41.45 -40.61
C GLY A 27 -9.47 -41.42 -39.28
N ASN A 28 -9.68 -42.58 -38.64
CA ASN A 28 -10.30 -42.78 -37.32
C ASN A 28 -11.83 -42.55 -37.21
N GLU A 29 -12.57 -42.63 -38.31
CA GLU A 29 -14.04 -42.64 -38.28
C GLU A 29 -14.59 -44.01 -37.84
N THR A 30 -15.75 -44.01 -37.19
CA THR A 30 -16.55 -45.20 -36.89
C THR A 30 -17.79 -45.26 -37.77
N VAL A 31 -18.38 -46.45 -37.93
CA VAL A 31 -19.62 -46.62 -38.73
C VAL A 31 -20.74 -45.71 -38.21
N ALA A 32 -20.83 -45.51 -36.89
CA ALA A 32 -21.82 -44.62 -36.27
C ALA A 32 -21.63 -43.15 -36.68
N GLN A 33 -20.38 -42.68 -36.74
CA GLN A 33 -20.06 -41.30 -37.15
C GLN A 33 -20.36 -41.05 -38.62
N VAL A 34 -19.98 -41.99 -39.51
CA VAL A 34 -20.30 -41.89 -40.94
C VAL A 34 -21.81 -41.97 -41.16
N ALA A 35 -22.51 -42.86 -40.45
CA ALA A 35 -23.95 -43.00 -40.55
C ALA A 35 -24.68 -41.73 -40.09
N GLN A 36 -24.25 -41.14 -38.97
CA GLN A 36 -24.76 -39.88 -38.47
C GLN A 36 -24.54 -38.72 -39.46
N GLN A 37 -23.36 -38.66 -40.09
CA GLN A 37 -23.04 -37.62 -41.07
C GLN A 37 -24.01 -37.61 -42.25
N TYR A 38 -24.46 -38.79 -42.69
CA TYR A 38 -25.36 -38.93 -43.84
C TYR A 38 -26.82 -39.18 -43.45
N GLY A 39 -27.15 -39.11 -42.15
CA GLY A 39 -28.50 -39.31 -41.63
C GLY A 39 -29.07 -40.70 -41.93
N VAL A 40 -28.22 -41.73 -41.95
CA VAL A 40 -28.61 -43.13 -42.11
C VAL A 40 -28.44 -43.89 -40.80
N ALA A 41 -29.18 -44.99 -40.61
CA ALA A 41 -28.99 -45.83 -39.44
C ALA A 41 -27.63 -46.56 -39.51
N PRO A 42 -26.84 -46.60 -38.42
CA PRO A 42 -25.55 -47.30 -38.41
C PRO A 42 -25.66 -48.78 -38.82
N GLU A 43 -26.73 -49.46 -38.43
CA GLU A 43 -27.02 -50.86 -38.77
C GLU A 43 -27.34 -51.04 -40.26
N GLU A 44 -27.91 -50.02 -40.89
CA GLU A 44 -28.22 -50.02 -42.31
C GLU A 44 -26.97 -49.79 -43.16
N LEU A 45 -26.12 -48.85 -42.75
CA LEU A 45 -24.83 -48.60 -43.39
C LEU A 45 -23.88 -49.81 -43.25
N ALA A 46 -23.82 -50.41 -42.06
CA ALA A 46 -23.02 -51.60 -41.80
C ALA A 46 -23.45 -52.78 -42.68
N ARG A 47 -24.77 -53.03 -42.78
CA ARG A 47 -25.34 -54.10 -43.59
C ARG A 47 -25.12 -53.90 -45.09
N GLY A 48 -25.25 -52.66 -45.58
CA GLY A 48 -24.99 -52.32 -46.99
C GLY A 48 -23.54 -52.54 -47.41
N ASN A 49 -22.62 -52.60 -46.45
CA ASN A 49 -21.19 -52.80 -46.65
C ASN A 49 -20.66 -54.14 -46.13
N ASN A 50 -21.54 -55.03 -45.67
CA ASN A 50 -21.20 -56.33 -45.09
C ASN A 50 -20.16 -56.25 -43.94
N ILE A 51 -20.28 -55.24 -43.07
CA ILE A 51 -19.47 -55.05 -41.86
C ILE A 51 -20.36 -55.01 -40.61
N SER A 52 -19.78 -55.12 -39.41
CA SER A 52 -20.49 -54.88 -38.14
C SER A 52 -20.46 -53.39 -37.78
N VAL A 53 -21.46 -52.91 -37.03
CA VAL A 53 -21.54 -51.51 -36.55
C VAL A 53 -20.32 -51.12 -35.70
N ASP A 54 -19.76 -52.08 -34.96
CA ASP A 54 -18.59 -51.89 -34.10
C ASP A 54 -17.25 -52.11 -34.85
N THR A 55 -17.28 -52.29 -36.17
CA THR A 55 -16.07 -52.54 -36.96
C THR A 55 -15.25 -51.25 -37.06
N ALA A 56 -13.99 -51.29 -36.65
CA ALA A 56 -13.06 -50.18 -36.84
C ALA A 56 -12.81 -49.98 -38.35
N LEU A 57 -13.07 -48.76 -38.84
CA LEU A 57 -12.89 -48.44 -40.24
C LEU A 57 -11.45 -48.01 -40.51
N SER A 58 -10.86 -48.59 -41.57
CA SER A 58 -9.49 -48.23 -41.97
C SER A 58 -9.49 -46.96 -42.82
N PRO A 59 -8.50 -46.06 -42.68
CA PRO A 59 -8.37 -44.90 -43.56
C PRO A 59 -8.27 -45.34 -45.03
N GLY A 60 -9.05 -44.71 -45.91
CA GLY A 60 -9.14 -45.05 -47.33
C GLY A 60 -10.13 -46.17 -47.67
N GLN A 61 -10.80 -46.77 -46.67
CA GLN A 61 -11.85 -47.76 -46.91
C GLN A 61 -13.08 -47.11 -47.56
N MET A 62 -13.60 -47.71 -48.62
CA MET A 62 -14.79 -47.23 -49.32
C MET A 62 -16.06 -47.90 -48.79
N LEU A 63 -17.04 -47.10 -48.39
CA LEU A 63 -18.36 -47.53 -47.93
C LEU A 63 -19.44 -47.07 -48.92
N THR A 64 -20.19 -48.02 -49.44
CA THR A 64 -21.38 -47.81 -50.27
C THR A 64 -22.51 -47.32 -49.39
N LEU A 65 -23.02 -46.12 -49.66
CA LEU A 65 -24.12 -45.52 -48.92
C LEU A 65 -25.47 -46.00 -49.50
N PRO A 66 -26.51 -46.15 -48.66
CA PRO A 66 -27.85 -46.48 -49.13
C PRO A 66 -28.41 -45.41 -50.09
N PRO A 67 -29.30 -45.76 -51.05
CA PRO A 67 -29.79 -44.82 -52.05
C PRO A 67 -30.50 -43.58 -51.48
N HIS A 68 -31.16 -43.70 -50.32
CA HIS A 68 -31.79 -42.57 -49.62
C HIS A 68 -30.79 -41.64 -48.90
N ALA A 69 -29.54 -42.05 -48.74
CA ALA A 69 -28.48 -41.14 -48.29
C ALA A 69 -28.22 -40.04 -49.34
N ALA A 70 -28.41 -40.34 -50.64
CA ALA A 70 -28.27 -39.36 -51.73
C ALA A 70 -29.35 -38.27 -51.70
N THR A 71 -30.55 -38.61 -51.22
CA THR A 71 -31.68 -37.66 -51.16
C THR A 71 -31.55 -36.65 -50.02
N ASN A 72 -30.76 -36.93 -48.99
CA ASN A 72 -30.47 -35.98 -47.91
C ASN A 72 -29.30 -35.02 -48.23
N ALA A 73 -28.51 -35.29 -49.28
CA ALA A 73 -27.49 -34.36 -49.78
C ALA A 73 -28.05 -33.28 -50.74
N THR A 74 -29.33 -33.36 -51.13
CA THR A 74 -29.94 -32.44 -52.12
C THR A 74 -31.21 -31.72 -51.62
N GLN A 75 -31.58 -31.84 -50.34
CA GLN A 75 -32.48 -30.90 -49.70
C GLN A 75 -31.65 -29.83 -48.99
N ALA A 76 -31.44 -28.71 -49.67
CA ALA A 76 -31.00 -27.48 -49.03
C ALA A 76 -32.09 -27.02 -48.04
N ALA A 77 -31.95 -27.44 -46.78
CA ALA A 77 -32.35 -26.60 -45.66
C ALA A 77 -31.61 -25.26 -45.82
N PRO A 78 -32.24 -24.10 -45.52
CA PRO A 78 -31.53 -22.82 -45.54
C PRO A 78 -30.27 -22.99 -44.69
N ALA A 79 -29.10 -22.71 -45.27
CA ALA A 79 -27.83 -22.88 -44.61
C ALA A 79 -27.95 -22.33 -43.18
N THR A 80 -27.82 -23.20 -42.17
CA THR A 80 -27.69 -22.76 -40.78
C THR A 80 -26.46 -21.88 -40.77
N GLN A 81 -26.68 -20.56 -40.78
CA GLN A 81 -25.60 -19.59 -40.80
C GLN A 81 -24.63 -19.94 -39.68
N THR A 82 -23.34 -20.10 -40.01
CA THR A 82 -22.29 -20.26 -39.00
C THR A 82 -22.28 -19.04 -38.07
N PRO A 83 -21.77 -19.14 -36.83
CA PRO A 83 -21.63 -17.97 -35.96
C PRO A 83 -20.97 -16.78 -36.67
N ALA A 84 -19.91 -17.03 -37.46
CA ALA A 84 -19.28 -16.03 -38.32
C ALA A 84 -20.24 -15.39 -39.34
N GLN A 85 -21.06 -16.19 -40.04
CA GLN A 85 -22.04 -15.67 -40.99
C GLN A 85 -23.15 -14.85 -40.32
N LYS A 86 -23.56 -15.22 -39.09
CA LYS A 86 -24.53 -14.44 -38.31
C LYS A 86 -23.95 -13.09 -37.88
N THR A 87 -22.70 -13.09 -37.42
CA THR A 87 -21.96 -11.87 -37.07
C THR A 87 -21.82 -10.94 -38.28
N ASP A 88 -21.40 -11.48 -39.42
CA ASP A 88 -21.22 -10.68 -40.65
C ASP A 88 -22.55 -10.11 -41.14
N ALA A 89 -23.65 -10.88 -41.06
CA ALA A 89 -24.99 -10.40 -41.38
C ALA A 89 -25.47 -9.30 -40.41
N ALA A 90 -25.18 -9.43 -39.13
CA ALA A 90 -25.56 -8.43 -38.12
C ALA A 90 -24.74 -7.12 -38.26
N ILE A 91 -23.46 -7.22 -38.60
CA ILE A 91 -22.60 -6.08 -38.96
C ILE A 91 -23.15 -5.35 -40.19
N ALA A 92 -23.52 -6.09 -41.24
CA ALA A 92 -24.11 -5.51 -42.44
C ALA A 92 -25.43 -4.79 -42.14
N ALA A 93 -26.28 -5.35 -41.26
CA ALA A 93 -27.52 -4.73 -40.83
C ALA A 93 -27.28 -3.43 -40.04
N TYR A 94 -26.26 -3.38 -39.19
CA TYR A 94 -25.86 -2.17 -38.47
C TYR A 94 -25.40 -1.06 -39.42
N GLN A 95 -24.53 -1.39 -40.38
CA GLN A 95 -24.08 -0.43 -41.39
C GLN A 95 -25.22 0.08 -42.28
N ALA A 96 -26.16 -0.81 -42.64
CA ALA A 96 -27.35 -0.42 -43.39
C ALA A 96 -28.24 0.55 -42.59
N ALA A 97 -28.41 0.34 -41.28
CA ALA A 97 -29.17 1.24 -40.41
C ALA A 97 -28.53 2.64 -40.31
N LEU A 98 -27.19 2.71 -40.19
CA LEU A 98 -26.46 3.99 -40.21
C LEU A 98 -26.70 4.74 -41.52
N LYS A 99 -26.49 4.07 -42.65
CA LYS A 99 -26.68 4.68 -43.98
C LYS A 99 -28.13 5.14 -44.18
N GLN A 100 -29.10 4.34 -43.75
CA GLN A 100 -30.50 4.68 -43.88
C GLN A 100 -30.88 5.93 -43.08
N ARG A 101 -30.35 6.09 -41.86
CA ARG A 101 -30.54 7.33 -41.09
C ARG A 101 -29.98 8.55 -41.83
N ASP A 102 -28.78 8.44 -42.40
CA ASP A 102 -28.16 9.54 -43.14
C ASP A 102 -28.97 9.93 -44.39
N ASP A 103 -29.47 8.94 -45.12
CA ASP A 103 -30.33 9.14 -46.31
C ASP A 103 -31.69 9.75 -45.91
N ASP A 104 -32.30 9.28 -44.83
CA ASP A 104 -33.54 9.82 -44.27
C ASP A 104 -33.35 11.28 -43.83
N MET A 105 -32.26 11.61 -43.15
CA MET A 105 -31.95 12.97 -42.67
C MET A 105 -31.59 13.94 -43.81
N ARG A 106 -30.98 13.43 -44.88
CA ARG A 106 -30.66 14.18 -46.10
C ARG A 106 -31.92 14.50 -46.92
N SER A 107 -32.90 13.59 -46.93
CA SER A 107 -34.16 13.74 -47.66
C SER A 107 -35.28 14.41 -46.85
N ALA A 108 -35.11 14.57 -45.53
CA ALA A 108 -36.15 15.10 -44.66
C ALA A 108 -36.51 16.59 -44.93
N PRO A 109 -37.81 16.95 -44.93
CA PRO A 109 -38.29 18.31 -45.15
C PRO A 109 -37.79 19.29 -44.06
N ARG A 110 -37.75 20.60 -44.34
CA ARG A 110 -37.30 21.66 -43.39
C ARG A 110 -38.31 21.95 -42.26
N ASN A 111 -38.97 20.93 -41.73
CA ASN A 111 -39.81 21.03 -40.54
C ASN A 111 -39.05 20.41 -39.35
N ALA A 112 -38.86 21.18 -38.29
CA ALA A 112 -38.04 20.77 -37.14
C ALA A 112 -38.64 19.58 -36.36
N GLY A 113 -39.97 19.52 -36.20
CA GLY A 113 -40.65 18.44 -35.47
C GLY A 113 -40.53 17.10 -36.20
N LEU A 114 -40.85 17.07 -37.50
CA LEU A 114 -40.72 15.83 -38.30
C LEU A 114 -39.27 15.35 -38.41
N ARG A 115 -38.30 16.28 -38.48
CA ARG A 115 -36.87 15.90 -38.48
C ARG A 115 -36.46 15.27 -37.14
N ALA A 116 -36.98 15.74 -36.00
CA ALA A 116 -36.70 15.16 -34.69
C ALA A 116 -37.31 13.76 -34.54
N ASP A 117 -38.55 13.54 -35.00
CA ASP A 117 -39.21 12.24 -34.97
C ASP A 117 -38.55 11.21 -35.91
N LEU A 118 -38.09 11.66 -37.09
CA LEU A 118 -37.32 10.82 -38.02
C LEU A 118 -35.95 10.45 -37.45
N ASP A 119 -35.31 11.40 -36.76
CA ASP A 119 -34.01 11.18 -36.12
C ASP A 119 -34.12 10.19 -34.95
N SER A 120 -35.15 10.32 -34.10
CA SER A 120 -35.40 9.38 -32.99
C SER A 120 -35.71 7.97 -33.51
N SER A 121 -36.58 7.84 -34.52
CA SER A 121 -36.86 6.54 -35.15
C SER A 121 -35.65 5.96 -35.90
N GLY A 122 -34.80 6.81 -36.48
CA GLY A 122 -33.51 6.42 -37.04
C GLY A 122 -32.55 5.87 -35.97
N GLN A 123 -32.48 6.55 -34.83
CA GLN A 123 -31.66 6.15 -33.70
C GLN A 123 -32.11 4.81 -33.10
N ASP A 124 -33.43 4.61 -32.91
CA ASP A 124 -33.98 3.34 -32.40
C ASP A 124 -33.60 2.14 -33.29
N ARG A 125 -33.59 2.33 -34.62
CA ARG A 125 -33.17 1.30 -35.58
C ARG A 125 -31.68 0.98 -35.47
N ILE A 126 -30.85 2.01 -35.33
CA ILE A 126 -29.41 1.85 -35.13
C ILE A 126 -29.14 1.11 -33.83
N ASP A 127 -29.83 1.47 -32.74
CA ASP A 127 -29.64 0.85 -31.43
C ASP A 127 -30.08 -0.62 -31.42
N ALA A 128 -31.19 -0.95 -32.07
CA ALA A 128 -31.63 -2.34 -32.24
C ALA A 128 -30.65 -3.17 -33.08
N ALA A 129 -30.15 -2.60 -34.18
CA ALA A 129 -29.17 -3.27 -35.05
C ALA A 129 -27.83 -3.47 -34.32
N LYS A 130 -27.37 -2.46 -33.57
CA LYS A 130 -26.15 -2.51 -32.75
C LYS A 130 -26.26 -3.57 -31.65
N LYS A 131 -27.41 -3.67 -30.98
CA LYS A 131 -27.68 -4.72 -29.99
C LYS A 131 -27.58 -6.12 -30.60
N THR A 132 -28.16 -6.31 -31.78
CA THR A 132 -28.11 -7.60 -32.50
C THR A 132 -26.69 -7.94 -32.93
N MET A 133 -25.94 -6.96 -33.42
CA MET A 133 -24.52 -7.10 -33.76
C MET A 133 -23.67 -7.49 -32.55
N ASN A 134 -23.83 -6.79 -31.42
CA ASN A 134 -23.09 -7.10 -30.19
C ASN A 134 -23.36 -8.53 -29.71
N GLN A 135 -24.62 -9.00 -29.78
CA GLN A 135 -24.98 -10.37 -29.41
C GLN A 135 -24.32 -11.40 -30.34
N ALA A 136 -24.34 -11.17 -31.66
CA ALA A 136 -23.74 -12.08 -32.62
C ALA A 136 -22.22 -12.19 -32.45
N ILE A 137 -21.53 -11.05 -32.21
CA ILE A 137 -20.10 -11.00 -31.88
C ILE A 137 -19.83 -11.79 -30.59
N ALA A 138 -20.63 -11.58 -29.54
CA ALA A 138 -20.49 -12.30 -28.28
C ALA A 138 -20.65 -13.82 -28.46
N ASP A 139 -21.65 -14.27 -29.22
CA ASP A 139 -21.91 -15.69 -29.49
C ASP A 139 -20.76 -16.34 -30.29
N GLU A 140 -20.20 -15.64 -31.27
CA GLU A 140 -19.04 -16.12 -32.04
C GLU A 140 -17.78 -16.21 -31.19
N VAL A 141 -17.48 -15.17 -30.41
CA VAL A 141 -16.33 -15.15 -29.49
C VAL A 141 -16.46 -16.25 -28.44
N ALA A 142 -17.65 -16.42 -27.85
CA ALA A 142 -17.91 -17.48 -26.87
C ALA A 142 -17.69 -18.87 -27.46
N GLY A 143 -18.16 -19.11 -28.69
CA GLY A 143 -17.97 -20.37 -29.41
C GLY A 143 -16.50 -20.69 -29.66
N GLU A 144 -15.70 -19.69 -30.05
CA GLU A 144 -14.27 -19.85 -30.31
C GLU A 144 -13.48 -20.11 -29.02
N VAL A 145 -13.79 -19.38 -27.94
CA VAL A 145 -13.20 -19.59 -26.61
C VAL A 145 -13.53 -20.99 -26.07
N ALA A 146 -14.79 -21.43 -26.23
CA ALA A 146 -15.22 -22.76 -25.80
C ALA A 146 -14.52 -23.86 -26.61
N PHE A 147 -14.43 -23.71 -27.94
CA PHE A 147 -13.76 -24.67 -28.82
C PHE A 147 -12.27 -24.82 -28.48
N ARG A 148 -11.56 -23.72 -28.22
CA ARG A 148 -10.11 -23.75 -27.92
C ARG A 148 -9.77 -24.27 -26.51
N ASN A 149 -10.72 -24.19 -25.59
CA ASN A 149 -10.54 -24.67 -24.21
C ASN A 149 -11.12 -26.07 -23.96
N GLN A 150 -11.74 -26.71 -24.97
CA GLN A 150 -12.23 -28.08 -24.87
C GLN A 150 -11.06 -29.08 -24.81
N GLY A 151 -11.01 -29.88 -23.75
CA GLY A 151 -10.00 -30.94 -23.57
C GLY A 151 -8.63 -30.49 -23.07
N THR A 152 -8.40 -29.18 -22.87
CA THR A 152 -7.11 -28.63 -22.44
C THR A 152 -7.02 -28.56 -20.90
N PRO A 153 -6.00 -29.18 -20.26
CA PRO A 153 -5.76 -29.05 -18.83
C PRO A 153 -5.52 -27.58 -18.43
N ILE A 154 -5.96 -27.18 -17.22
CA ILE A 154 -5.98 -25.78 -16.75
C ILE A 154 -4.62 -25.07 -16.93
N VAL A 155 -3.50 -25.79 -16.73
CA VAL A 155 -2.13 -25.28 -16.86
C VAL A 155 -1.70 -24.93 -18.29
N PHE A 156 -2.41 -25.42 -19.30
CA PHE A 156 -2.10 -25.18 -20.72
C PHE A 156 -3.17 -24.33 -21.44
N ARG A 157 -4.15 -23.80 -20.71
CA ARG A 157 -5.16 -22.92 -21.31
C ARG A 157 -4.55 -21.56 -21.59
N THR A 158 -4.76 -21.05 -22.80
CA THR A 158 -4.49 -19.65 -23.12
C THR A 158 -5.39 -18.77 -22.23
N PRO A 159 -4.88 -17.68 -21.63
CA PRO A 159 -5.70 -16.75 -20.88
C PRO A 159 -6.94 -16.34 -21.69
N THR A 160 -8.13 -16.46 -21.07
CA THR A 160 -9.43 -16.23 -21.71
C THR A 160 -9.49 -14.89 -22.44
N ASP A 161 -8.86 -13.86 -21.87
CA ASP A 161 -8.77 -12.52 -22.45
C ASP A 161 -8.03 -12.48 -23.78
N GLN A 162 -6.92 -13.22 -23.90
CA GLN A 162 -6.18 -13.29 -25.16
C GLN A 162 -6.98 -14.03 -26.22
N LEU A 163 -7.78 -15.04 -25.85
CA LEU A 163 -8.66 -15.73 -26.79
C LEU A 163 -9.81 -14.82 -27.26
N ILE A 164 -10.38 -14.02 -26.36
CA ILE A 164 -11.40 -13.02 -26.68
C ILE A 164 -10.85 -11.97 -27.64
N ASP A 165 -9.68 -11.40 -27.35
CA ASP A 165 -9.06 -10.36 -28.17
C ASP A 165 -8.67 -10.92 -29.56
N ASN A 166 -8.17 -12.15 -29.64
CA ASN A 166 -7.87 -12.83 -30.90
C ASN A 166 -9.12 -13.09 -31.74
N ALA A 167 -10.22 -13.52 -31.12
CA ALA A 167 -11.50 -13.71 -31.82
C ALA A 167 -12.06 -12.38 -32.32
N GLY A 168 -11.99 -11.32 -31.51
CA GLY A 168 -12.36 -9.95 -31.91
C GLY A 168 -11.56 -9.43 -33.11
N ASN A 169 -10.24 -9.63 -33.09
CA ASN A 169 -9.35 -9.28 -34.20
C ASN A 169 -9.67 -10.08 -35.47
N ALA A 170 -10.02 -11.35 -35.34
CA ALA A 170 -10.43 -12.18 -36.47
C ALA A 170 -11.74 -11.69 -37.10
N ILE A 171 -12.73 -11.29 -36.27
CA ILE A 171 -13.98 -10.68 -36.75
C ILE A 171 -13.69 -9.37 -37.47
N ALA A 172 -12.89 -8.48 -36.88
CA ALA A 172 -12.52 -7.20 -37.49
C ALA A 172 -11.77 -7.37 -38.82
N ALA A 173 -10.88 -8.37 -38.92
CA ALA A 173 -10.13 -8.66 -40.14
C ALA A 173 -11.01 -9.11 -41.31
N ARG A 174 -12.22 -9.65 -41.06
CA ARG A 174 -13.19 -9.99 -42.12
C ARG A 174 -13.84 -8.77 -42.77
N HIS A 175 -13.75 -7.59 -42.14
CA HIS A 175 -14.37 -6.35 -42.62
C HIS A 175 -13.34 -5.22 -42.85
N PRO A 176 -12.37 -5.38 -43.78
CA PRO A 176 -11.32 -4.40 -44.00
C PRO A 176 -11.82 -3.12 -44.70
N GLY A 177 -11.29 -1.96 -44.30
CA GLY A 177 -11.48 -0.69 -45.02
C GLY A 177 -12.30 0.39 -44.29
N ASP A 178 -12.86 0.09 -43.12
CA ASP A 178 -13.57 1.06 -42.28
C ASP A 178 -13.00 1.07 -40.85
N ALA A 179 -12.16 2.06 -40.53
CA ALA A 179 -11.55 2.20 -39.21
C ALA A 179 -12.59 2.46 -38.10
N SER A 180 -13.74 3.06 -38.43
CA SER A 180 -14.83 3.30 -37.47
C SER A 180 -15.58 2.02 -37.13
N LEU A 181 -15.75 1.13 -38.12
CA LEU A 181 -16.32 -0.19 -37.89
C LEU A 181 -15.41 -1.06 -37.03
N ALA A 182 -14.10 -1.07 -37.32
CA ALA A 182 -13.12 -1.82 -36.52
C ALA A 182 -13.15 -1.39 -35.05
N ALA A 183 -13.19 -0.09 -34.76
CA ALA A 183 -13.35 0.44 -33.40
C ALA A 183 -14.68 0.01 -32.76
N THR A 184 -15.76 -0.05 -33.53
CA THR A 184 -17.09 -0.49 -33.05
C THR A 184 -17.09 -1.98 -32.67
N ILE A 185 -16.46 -2.83 -33.49
CA ILE A 185 -16.30 -4.27 -33.22
C ILE A 185 -15.44 -4.47 -31.96
N GLN A 186 -14.33 -3.75 -31.83
CA GLN A 186 -13.48 -3.80 -30.62
C GLN A 186 -14.22 -3.33 -29.37
N GLY A 187 -15.11 -2.32 -29.49
CA GLY A 187 -16.00 -1.92 -28.41
C GLY A 187 -16.99 -3.02 -27.99
N ALA A 188 -17.54 -3.77 -28.95
CA ALA A 188 -18.41 -4.92 -28.67
C ALA A 188 -17.66 -6.08 -28.00
N VAL A 189 -16.44 -6.37 -28.44
CA VAL A 189 -15.53 -7.36 -27.83
C VAL A 189 -15.17 -6.95 -26.40
N GLY A 190 -14.83 -5.68 -26.18
CA GLY A 190 -14.59 -5.13 -24.84
C GLY A 190 -15.82 -5.26 -23.93
N THR A 191 -17.02 -5.04 -24.47
CA THR A 191 -18.28 -5.24 -23.72
C THR A 191 -18.47 -6.71 -23.32
N TYR A 192 -18.18 -7.65 -24.22
CA TYR A 192 -18.25 -9.08 -23.92
C TYR A 192 -17.23 -9.48 -22.85
N LYS A 193 -15.99 -8.99 -22.97
CA LYS A 193 -14.91 -9.23 -21.99
C LYS A 193 -15.31 -8.78 -20.59
N PHE A 194 -15.86 -7.57 -20.49
CA PHE A 194 -16.39 -7.01 -19.26
C PHE A 194 -17.52 -7.88 -18.67
N GLN A 195 -18.50 -8.29 -19.48
CA GLN A 195 -19.61 -9.13 -19.01
C GLN A 195 -19.14 -10.53 -18.58
N ASN A 196 -18.14 -11.09 -19.25
CA ASN A 196 -17.56 -12.38 -18.87
C ASN A 196 -16.83 -12.30 -17.52
N GLN A 197 -16.13 -11.19 -17.26
CA GLN A 197 -15.54 -10.91 -15.95
C GLN A 197 -16.62 -10.81 -14.86
N VAL A 198 -17.71 -10.07 -15.11
CA VAL A 198 -18.87 -9.97 -14.19
C VAL A 198 -19.47 -11.35 -13.91
N ASN A 199 -19.70 -12.16 -14.94
CA ASN A 199 -20.27 -13.50 -14.79
C ASN A 199 -19.35 -14.45 -14.01
N GLY A 200 -18.04 -14.36 -14.20
CA GLY A 200 -17.06 -15.17 -13.48
C GLY A 200 -17.02 -14.91 -11.97
N LEU A 201 -17.48 -13.72 -11.53
CA LEU A 201 -17.55 -13.35 -10.12
C LEU A 201 -18.85 -13.80 -9.44
N ILE A 202 -19.86 -14.26 -10.20
CA ILE A 202 -21.16 -14.67 -9.69
C ILE A 202 -21.23 -16.20 -9.71
N PRO A 203 -21.09 -16.88 -8.55
CA PRO A 203 -21.07 -18.34 -8.51
C PRO A 203 -22.41 -18.95 -8.92
N GLU A 204 -22.36 -20.13 -9.54
CA GLU A 204 -23.53 -20.97 -9.74
C GLU A 204 -23.76 -21.86 -8.52
N TYR A 205 -25.00 -21.93 -8.05
CA TYR A 205 -25.38 -22.71 -6.87
C TYR A 205 -26.39 -23.79 -7.26
N SER A 206 -26.17 -25.01 -6.79
CA SER A 206 -27.20 -26.05 -6.75
C SER A 206 -28.18 -25.82 -5.59
N ASP A 207 -29.41 -26.29 -5.75
CA ASP A 207 -30.58 -26.00 -4.93
C ASP A 207 -30.32 -26.17 -3.40
N GLY A 208 -30.73 -25.19 -2.59
CA GLY A 208 -30.73 -25.26 -1.11
C GLY A 208 -29.90 -24.21 -0.35
N THR A 209 -29.01 -23.46 -1.02
CA THR A 209 -28.23 -22.37 -0.38
C THR A 209 -29.10 -21.14 -0.08
N SER A 210 -28.91 -20.52 1.09
CA SER A 210 -29.64 -19.30 1.46
C SER A 210 -29.24 -18.10 0.59
N ALA A 211 -30.14 -17.14 0.38
CA ALA A 211 -29.84 -15.93 -0.37
C ALA A 211 -28.64 -15.14 0.18
N ALA A 212 -28.53 -15.05 1.51
CA ALA A 212 -27.42 -14.36 2.17
C ALA A 212 -26.08 -15.06 1.89
N ASP A 213 -26.04 -16.39 1.93
CA ASP A 213 -24.82 -17.15 1.64
C ASP A 213 -24.43 -17.07 0.16
N LYS A 214 -25.41 -17.01 -0.75
CA LYS A 214 -25.15 -16.76 -2.19
C LYS A 214 -24.49 -15.41 -2.42
N LEU A 215 -24.98 -14.37 -1.74
CA LEU A 215 -24.39 -13.02 -1.82
C LEU A 215 -22.98 -12.97 -1.20
N LYS A 216 -22.74 -13.68 -0.10
CA LYS A 216 -21.41 -13.76 0.55
C LYS A 216 -20.36 -14.48 -0.30
N GLY A 217 -20.78 -15.38 -1.19
CA GLY A 217 -19.86 -16.05 -2.10
C GLY A 217 -19.35 -15.18 -3.26
N ILE A 218 -19.88 -13.97 -3.43
CA ILE A 218 -19.40 -13.02 -4.45
C ILE A 218 -18.17 -12.27 -3.92
N MET A 219 -17.00 -12.59 -4.47
CA MET A 219 -15.73 -11.99 -4.07
C MET A 219 -15.42 -10.74 -4.90
N LEU A 220 -15.68 -9.56 -4.34
CA LEU A 220 -15.48 -8.27 -5.02
C LEU A 220 -14.14 -7.57 -4.68
N ASN A 221 -13.31 -8.16 -3.82
CA ASN A 221 -12.08 -7.52 -3.37
C ASN A 221 -11.08 -7.34 -4.52
N GLY A 222 -10.51 -6.14 -4.65
CA GLY A 222 -9.57 -5.77 -5.71
C GLY A 222 -10.17 -5.62 -7.12
N GLN A 223 -11.51 -5.70 -7.28
CA GLN A 223 -12.16 -5.50 -8.58
C GLN A 223 -12.36 -4.01 -8.90
N PRO A 224 -12.32 -3.62 -10.20
CA PRO A 224 -12.60 -2.25 -10.60
C PRO A 224 -14.02 -1.79 -10.22
N PRO A 225 -14.24 -0.51 -9.88
CA PRO A 225 -15.56 0.01 -9.46
C PRO A 225 -16.69 -0.27 -10.46
N GLU A 226 -16.39 -0.21 -11.76
CA GLU A 226 -17.34 -0.53 -12.83
C GLU A 226 -17.78 -2.00 -12.80
N VAL A 227 -16.87 -2.94 -12.52
CA VAL A 227 -17.18 -4.38 -12.42
C VAL A 227 -18.02 -4.64 -11.17
N VAL A 228 -17.66 -4.02 -10.06
CA VAL A 228 -18.40 -4.10 -8.79
C VAL A 228 -19.84 -3.61 -8.97
N ALA A 229 -20.03 -2.47 -9.62
CA ALA A 229 -21.35 -1.91 -9.91
C ALA A 229 -22.18 -2.83 -10.82
N ALA A 230 -21.55 -3.42 -11.85
CA ALA A 230 -22.22 -4.34 -12.76
C ALA A 230 -22.63 -5.65 -12.08
N VAL A 231 -21.79 -6.23 -11.22
CA VAL A 231 -22.15 -7.42 -10.41
C VAL A 231 -23.32 -7.10 -9.49
N ALA A 232 -23.30 -5.96 -8.80
CA ALA A 232 -24.39 -5.56 -7.93
C ALA A 232 -25.72 -5.34 -8.71
N ALA A 233 -25.64 -4.88 -9.96
CA ALA A 233 -26.80 -4.67 -10.84
C ALA A 233 -27.29 -5.96 -11.54
N ASP A 234 -26.55 -7.08 -11.45
CA ASP A 234 -26.90 -8.32 -12.13
C ASP A 234 -28.28 -8.85 -11.66
N PRO A 235 -29.17 -9.28 -12.59
CA PRO A 235 -30.50 -9.76 -12.24
C PRO A 235 -30.51 -10.93 -11.23
N ARG A 236 -29.51 -11.80 -11.24
CA ARG A 236 -29.39 -12.92 -10.29
C ARG A 236 -29.10 -12.40 -8.89
N VAL A 237 -28.16 -11.48 -8.79
CA VAL A 237 -27.77 -10.82 -7.53
C VAL A 237 -28.96 -10.03 -6.96
N GLN A 238 -29.67 -9.30 -7.83
CA GLN A 238 -30.91 -8.60 -7.45
C GLN A 238 -32.02 -9.55 -6.98
N ALA A 239 -32.15 -10.74 -7.59
CA ALA A 239 -33.09 -11.75 -7.14
C ALA A 239 -32.73 -12.31 -5.76
N TRP A 240 -31.45 -12.56 -5.48
CA TRP A 240 -30.98 -12.99 -4.16
C TRP A 240 -31.18 -11.89 -3.11
N ALA A 241 -30.88 -10.63 -3.44
CA ALA A 241 -31.15 -9.50 -2.55
C ALA A 241 -32.63 -9.38 -2.20
N LYS A 242 -33.52 -9.61 -3.18
CA LYS A 242 -34.97 -9.65 -2.98
C LYS A 242 -35.41 -10.82 -2.10
N GLU A 243 -34.83 -12.00 -2.30
CA GLU A 243 -35.10 -13.19 -1.46
C GLU A 243 -34.68 -12.95 -0.01
N ALA A 244 -33.53 -12.31 0.23
CA ALA A 244 -33.10 -11.89 1.56
C ALA A 244 -34.09 -10.89 2.19
N ALA A 245 -34.56 -9.89 1.43
CA ALA A 245 -35.55 -8.92 1.91
C ALA A 245 -36.90 -9.58 2.30
N VAL A 246 -37.31 -10.64 1.60
CA VAL A 246 -38.52 -11.41 1.98
C VAL A 246 -38.37 -12.03 3.37
N GLN A 247 -37.17 -12.46 3.76
CA GLN A 247 -36.92 -12.99 5.12
C GLN A 247 -37.06 -11.90 6.19
N VAL A 248 -36.67 -10.66 5.86
CA VAL A 248 -36.87 -9.49 6.74
C VAL A 248 -38.35 -9.20 6.95
N ASP A 249 -39.15 -9.22 5.88
CA ASP A 249 -40.61 -9.05 5.96
C ASP A 249 -41.27 -10.18 6.78
N GLN A 250 -40.81 -11.42 6.61
CA GLN A 250 -41.29 -12.57 7.38
C GLN A 250 -40.96 -12.45 8.87
N ALA A 251 -39.74 -12.01 9.21
CA ALA A 251 -39.34 -11.74 10.58
C ALA A 251 -40.24 -10.69 11.23
N TYR A 252 -40.57 -9.62 10.50
CA TYR A 252 -41.52 -8.61 10.97
C TYR A 252 -42.89 -9.21 11.27
N ALA A 253 -43.43 -10.03 10.35
CA ALA A 253 -44.76 -10.63 10.48
C ALA A 253 -44.85 -11.69 11.59
N ASN A 254 -43.76 -12.41 11.87
CA ASN A 254 -43.71 -13.50 12.84
C ASN A 254 -43.47 -13.03 14.29
N GLY A 255 -43.04 -11.79 14.48
CA GLY A 255 -42.76 -11.23 15.80
C GLY A 255 -43.99 -11.29 16.72
N ARG A 256 -43.77 -11.68 17.97
CA ARG A 256 -44.83 -11.83 18.99
C ARG A 256 -44.73 -10.71 20.01
N ASN A 257 -45.85 -10.31 20.61
CA ASN A 257 -45.88 -9.28 21.67
C ASN A 257 -45.22 -7.94 21.27
N GLY A 258 -45.29 -7.56 19.99
CA GLY A 258 -44.70 -6.31 19.50
C GLY A 258 -43.20 -6.37 19.18
N SER A 259 -42.56 -7.56 19.16
CA SER A 259 -41.14 -7.72 18.80
C SER A 259 -40.84 -7.63 17.30
N GLY A 260 -41.85 -7.62 16.44
CA GLY A 260 -41.68 -7.74 14.98
C GLY A 260 -40.71 -6.72 14.37
N SER A 261 -40.72 -5.47 14.85
CA SER A 261 -39.75 -4.48 14.35
C SER A 261 -38.31 -4.82 14.71
N LEU A 262 -38.06 -5.33 15.92
CA LEU A 262 -36.73 -5.73 16.36
C LEU A 262 -36.26 -6.99 15.63
N ASP A 263 -37.14 -7.99 15.49
CA ASP A 263 -36.84 -9.24 14.79
C ASP A 263 -36.48 -8.97 13.32
N ALA A 264 -37.20 -8.05 12.67
CA ALA A 264 -36.91 -7.60 11.32
C ALA A 264 -35.58 -6.84 11.23
N ALA A 265 -35.27 -5.95 12.18
CA ALA A 265 -34.00 -5.22 12.19
C ALA A 265 -32.80 -6.17 12.36
N HIS A 266 -32.92 -7.18 13.22
CA HIS A 266 -31.90 -8.23 13.37
C HIS A 266 -31.76 -9.10 12.12
N ALA A 267 -32.89 -9.50 11.49
CA ALA A 267 -32.86 -10.26 10.25
C ALA A 267 -32.20 -9.47 9.11
N LEU A 268 -32.46 -8.16 9.02
CA LEU A 268 -31.83 -7.28 8.06
C LEU A 268 -30.32 -7.19 8.31
N LEU A 269 -29.91 -6.93 9.55
CA LEU A 269 -28.49 -6.87 9.92
C LEU A 269 -27.77 -8.17 9.57
N ALA A 270 -28.34 -9.33 9.94
CA ALA A 270 -27.75 -10.64 9.64
C ALA A 270 -27.63 -10.91 8.13
N SER A 271 -28.57 -10.39 7.33
CA SER A 271 -28.58 -10.55 5.87
C SER A 271 -27.50 -9.72 5.17
N ILE A 272 -27.07 -8.60 5.78
CA ILE A 272 -26.06 -7.70 5.19
C ILE A 272 -24.68 -7.81 5.83
N GLN A 273 -24.58 -8.37 7.03
CA GLN A 273 -23.32 -8.45 7.76
C GLN A 273 -22.29 -9.28 6.99
N GLY A 274 -21.12 -8.69 6.77
CA GLY A 274 -20.02 -9.30 6.03
C GLY A 274 -20.19 -9.27 4.51
N LEU A 275 -21.25 -8.64 3.98
CA LEU A 275 -21.36 -8.38 2.54
C LEU A 275 -20.52 -7.16 2.16
N PRO A 276 -19.94 -7.15 0.94
CA PRO A 276 -19.43 -5.93 0.33
C PRO A 276 -20.50 -4.82 0.31
N PRO A 277 -20.14 -3.54 0.53
CA PRO A 277 -21.11 -2.45 0.65
C PRO A 277 -22.15 -2.36 -0.48
N PRO A 278 -21.80 -2.56 -1.78
CA PRO A 278 -22.79 -2.52 -2.85
C PRO A 278 -23.84 -3.63 -2.79
N LEU A 279 -23.47 -4.82 -2.30
CA LEU A 279 -24.38 -5.95 -2.14
C LEU A 279 -25.27 -5.76 -0.91
N ALA A 280 -24.70 -5.26 0.19
CA ALA A 280 -25.46 -4.87 1.37
C ALA A 280 -26.50 -3.79 1.03
N ALA A 281 -26.12 -2.78 0.25
CA ALA A 281 -27.01 -1.73 -0.23
C ALA A 281 -28.15 -2.29 -1.10
N ALA A 282 -27.89 -3.28 -1.96
CA ALA A 282 -28.93 -3.95 -2.74
C ALA A 282 -29.99 -4.62 -1.85
N VAL A 283 -29.58 -5.34 -0.80
CA VAL A 283 -30.51 -5.96 0.17
C VAL A 283 -31.31 -4.90 0.92
N VAL A 284 -30.67 -3.82 1.35
CA VAL A 284 -31.32 -2.69 2.04
C VAL A 284 -32.37 -2.03 1.16
N ARG A 285 -32.06 -1.75 -0.11
CA ARG A 285 -33.00 -1.14 -1.07
C ARG A 285 -34.24 -2.01 -1.25
N GLN A 286 -34.08 -3.33 -1.35
CA GLN A 286 -35.20 -4.27 -1.42
C GLN A 286 -35.99 -4.35 -0.10
N SER A 287 -35.36 -4.04 1.03
CA SER A 287 -35.96 -4.08 2.37
C SER A 287 -36.60 -2.75 2.81
N LEU A 288 -36.57 -1.69 1.99
CA LEU A 288 -37.13 -0.37 2.32
C LEU A 288 -38.58 -0.41 2.83
N PRO A 289 -39.51 -1.20 2.24
CA PRO A 289 -40.87 -1.29 2.77
C PRO A 289 -40.94 -1.82 4.21
N ALA A 290 -40.10 -2.79 4.56
CA ALA A 290 -40.01 -3.32 5.92
C ALA A 290 -39.42 -2.27 6.88
N ILE A 291 -38.39 -1.54 6.42
CA ILE A 291 -37.75 -0.45 7.16
C ILE A 291 -38.75 0.67 7.49
N GLN A 292 -39.63 1.02 6.56
CA GLN A 292 -40.71 1.98 6.81
C GLN A 292 -41.68 1.51 7.89
N LYS A 293 -42.07 0.23 7.88
CA LYS A 293 -42.92 -0.35 8.94
C LYS A 293 -42.22 -0.35 10.31
N MET A 294 -40.90 -0.57 10.34
CA MET A 294 -40.10 -0.50 11.57
C MET A 294 -40.12 0.91 12.17
N GLY A 295 -39.96 1.94 11.33
CA GLY A 295 -39.98 3.35 11.75
C GLY A 295 -41.35 3.87 12.23
N GLN A 296 -42.44 3.11 12.04
CA GLN A 296 -43.77 3.44 12.56
C GLN A 296 -43.99 2.97 14.01
N VAL A 297 -43.10 2.12 14.54
CA VAL A 297 -43.21 1.65 15.92
C VAL A 297 -42.73 2.75 16.86
N SER A 298 -43.53 3.05 17.88
CA SER A 298 -43.20 4.03 18.92
C SER A 298 -41.82 3.72 19.54
N MET A 299 -40.97 4.74 19.70
CA MET A 299 -39.60 4.62 20.22
C MET A 299 -39.55 4.39 21.74
N ASN A 300 -40.30 3.39 22.22
CA ASN A 300 -40.35 2.91 23.60
C ASN A 300 -40.32 1.37 23.60
N GLY A 301 -39.63 0.75 24.56
CA GLY A 301 -39.48 -0.70 24.65
C GLY A 301 -38.88 -1.32 23.37
N PRO A 302 -39.61 -2.15 22.60
CA PRO A 302 -39.11 -2.77 21.36
C PRO A 302 -38.65 -1.78 20.28
N GLY A 303 -39.30 -0.61 20.17
CA GLY A 303 -38.94 0.41 19.17
C GLY A 303 -37.56 1.04 19.41
N GLN A 304 -37.19 1.22 20.68
CA GLN A 304 -35.84 1.67 21.07
C GLN A 304 -34.76 0.66 20.65
N GLN A 305 -34.99 -0.63 20.89
CA GLN A 305 -34.06 -1.69 20.49
C GLN A 305 -33.97 -1.82 18.97
N THR A 306 -35.09 -1.59 18.28
CA THR A 306 -35.16 -1.53 16.81
C THR A 306 -34.28 -0.39 16.30
N PHE A 307 -34.41 0.81 16.88
CA PHE A 307 -33.62 1.98 16.50
C PHE A 307 -32.11 1.73 16.70
N GLY A 308 -31.70 1.19 17.84
CA GLY A 308 -30.29 0.81 18.09
C GLY A 308 -29.78 -0.26 17.10
N SER A 309 -30.63 -1.20 16.70
CA SER A 309 -30.27 -2.19 15.67
C SER A 309 -30.13 -1.56 14.29
N MET A 310 -31.00 -0.60 13.94
CA MET A 310 -30.90 0.15 12.69
C MET A 310 -29.63 1.02 12.61
N GLN A 311 -29.14 1.52 13.73
CA GLN A 311 -27.82 2.18 13.76
C GLN A 311 -26.71 1.22 13.31
N ARG A 312 -26.74 -0.05 13.75
CA ARG A 312 -25.79 -1.08 13.29
C ARG A 312 -25.97 -1.45 11.82
N VAL A 313 -27.22 -1.53 11.34
CA VAL A 313 -27.52 -1.78 9.92
C VAL A 313 -26.90 -0.71 9.04
N ILE A 314 -27.10 0.57 9.39
CA ILE A 314 -26.53 1.69 8.65
C ILE A 314 -25.01 1.68 8.74
N SER A 315 -24.45 1.39 9.92
CA SER A 315 -23.00 1.28 10.11
C SER A 315 -22.39 0.16 9.26
N ALA A 316 -23.09 -0.96 9.07
CA ALA A 316 -22.65 -2.08 8.23
C ALA A 316 -22.63 -1.76 6.72
N LEU A 317 -23.30 -0.68 6.28
CA LEU A 317 -23.25 -0.21 4.89
C LEU A 317 -21.97 0.58 4.56
N GLY A 318 -21.15 0.92 5.55
CA GLY A 318 -19.90 1.65 5.32
C GLY A 318 -20.10 3.17 5.18
N GLU A 319 -19.14 3.85 4.55
CA GLU A 319 -19.19 5.29 4.27
C GLU A 319 -19.55 5.46 2.80
N GLY A 320 -20.78 5.88 2.53
CA GLY A 320 -21.25 6.02 1.17
C GLY A 320 -22.65 6.60 1.09
N PRO A 321 -23.06 7.04 -0.11
CA PRO A 321 -24.37 7.66 -0.32
C PRO A 321 -25.52 6.74 0.12
N ASP A 322 -25.41 5.42 -0.10
CA ASP A 322 -26.44 4.47 0.34
C ASP A 322 -26.65 4.43 1.86
N ALA A 323 -25.56 4.52 2.64
CA ALA A 323 -25.64 4.58 4.10
C ALA A 323 -26.30 5.88 4.57
N GLN A 324 -25.94 7.00 3.93
CA GLN A 324 -26.50 8.31 4.23
C GLN A 324 -27.98 8.42 3.85
N ASP A 325 -28.36 7.91 2.69
CA ASP A 325 -29.74 7.88 2.21
C ASP A 325 -30.62 7.05 3.14
N LEU A 326 -30.15 5.86 3.54
CA LEU A 326 -30.86 5.05 4.53
C LEU A 326 -30.96 5.79 5.87
N ALA A 327 -29.88 6.41 6.35
CA ALA A 327 -29.89 7.16 7.60
C ALA A 327 -30.92 8.29 7.59
N ASN A 328 -30.96 9.08 6.51
CA ASN A 328 -31.94 10.14 6.32
C ASN A 328 -33.38 9.57 6.27
N HIS A 329 -33.58 8.44 5.60
CA HIS A 329 -34.88 7.80 5.51
C HIS A 329 -35.39 7.33 6.88
N VAL A 330 -34.54 6.66 7.65
CA VAL A 330 -34.87 6.17 9.00
C VAL A 330 -35.06 7.35 9.96
N ALA A 331 -34.19 8.36 9.91
CA ALA A 331 -34.32 9.58 10.70
C ALA A 331 -35.67 10.28 10.47
N GLY A 332 -36.07 10.45 9.21
CA GLY A 332 -37.36 11.01 8.84
C GLY A 332 -38.54 10.18 9.36
N ALA A 333 -38.42 8.85 9.36
CA ALA A 333 -39.45 7.98 9.92
C ALA A 333 -39.62 8.16 11.44
N TYR A 334 -38.56 8.43 12.19
CA TYR A 334 -38.62 8.63 13.65
C TYR A 334 -38.88 10.09 14.08
N LEU A 335 -38.75 11.05 13.18
CA LEU A 335 -38.85 12.50 13.48
C LEU A 335 -40.17 12.87 14.17
N HIS A 336 -41.29 12.34 13.68
CA HIS A 336 -42.62 12.65 14.22
C HIS A 336 -42.84 12.15 15.67
N GLN A 337 -42.01 11.21 16.13
CA GLN A 337 -42.11 10.64 17.48
C GLN A 337 -41.25 11.37 18.51
N ALA A 338 -40.51 12.41 18.09
CA ALA A 338 -39.49 12.99 18.95
C ALA A 338 -40.02 13.69 20.21
N GLU A 339 -41.32 14.04 20.26
CA GLU A 339 -41.94 14.62 21.45
C GLU A 339 -42.08 13.61 22.59
N ASP A 340 -42.17 12.32 22.25
CA ASP A 340 -42.39 11.22 23.21
C ASP A 340 -41.08 10.51 23.61
N TRP A 341 -39.93 11.09 23.29
CA TRP A 341 -38.64 10.48 23.61
C TRP A 341 -38.36 10.46 25.11
N SER A 342 -37.77 9.36 25.57
CA SER A 342 -37.31 9.22 26.94
C SER A 342 -35.79 9.19 27.01
N GLN A 343 -35.23 9.35 28.22
CA GLN A 343 -33.80 9.19 28.48
C GLN A 343 -33.25 7.84 27.99
N GLN A 344 -34.09 6.80 27.92
CA GLN A 344 -33.68 5.49 27.43
C GLN A 344 -33.31 5.54 25.93
N THR A 345 -33.96 6.39 25.13
CA THR A 345 -33.60 6.60 23.72
C THR A 345 -32.19 7.15 23.59
N LEU A 346 -31.84 8.18 24.36
CA LEU A 346 -30.48 8.72 24.40
C LEU A 346 -29.47 7.65 24.84
N ASN A 347 -29.80 6.86 25.86
CA ASN A 347 -28.96 5.74 26.30
C ASN A 347 -28.75 4.69 25.20
N SER A 348 -29.75 4.44 24.34
CA SER A 348 -29.58 3.49 23.22
C SER A 348 -28.61 4.01 22.16
N VAL A 349 -28.64 5.31 21.86
CA VAL A 349 -27.65 5.97 21.00
C VAL A 349 -26.27 5.82 21.62
N THR A 350 -26.11 6.18 22.90
CA THR A 350 -24.84 6.05 23.61
C THR A 350 -24.32 4.62 23.63
N VAL A 351 -25.15 3.62 23.94
CA VAL A 351 -24.76 2.20 23.99
C VAL A 351 -24.35 1.68 22.62
N ALA A 352 -25.03 2.09 21.55
CA ALA A 352 -24.66 1.71 20.22
C ALA A 352 -23.29 2.29 19.82
N MET A 353 -23.08 3.60 20.01
CA MET A 353 -21.78 4.23 19.72
C MET A 353 -20.67 3.63 20.60
N ASN A 354 -20.97 3.30 21.86
CA ASN A 354 -20.04 2.62 22.77
C ASN A 354 -19.64 1.21 22.29
N GLY A 355 -20.42 0.62 21.39
CA GLY A 355 -20.09 -0.62 20.68
C GLY A 355 -19.53 -0.41 19.27
N GLY A 356 -18.93 0.74 18.99
CA GLY A 356 -18.25 1.04 17.71
C GLY A 356 -19.18 1.36 16.55
N VAL A 357 -20.46 1.60 16.82
CA VAL A 357 -21.44 1.97 15.77
C VAL A 357 -21.21 3.40 15.33
N ARG A 358 -21.34 3.67 14.03
CA ARG A 358 -21.22 5.01 13.47
C ARG A 358 -22.42 5.90 13.78
N PRO A 359 -22.24 7.22 13.97
CA PRO A 359 -23.28 8.16 14.34
C PRO A 359 -24.12 8.59 13.15
N THR A 360 -23.90 8.03 11.96
CA THR A 360 -24.57 8.43 10.72
C THR A 360 -26.08 8.60 10.89
N LEU A 361 -26.76 7.65 11.56
CA LEU A 361 -28.19 7.78 11.89
C LEU A 361 -28.48 8.83 12.97
N ALA A 362 -27.67 8.88 14.02
CA ALA A 362 -27.83 9.87 15.09
C ALA A 362 -27.69 11.30 14.56
N MET A 363 -26.72 11.56 13.68
CA MET A 363 -26.50 12.85 13.02
C MET A 363 -27.58 13.17 12.01
N ALA A 364 -28.03 12.20 11.20
CA ALA A 364 -29.17 12.39 10.32
C ALA A 364 -30.43 12.79 11.10
N LEU A 365 -30.65 12.16 12.26
CA LEU A 365 -31.76 12.48 13.16
C LEU A 365 -31.61 13.85 13.83
N ALA A 366 -30.41 14.19 14.32
CA ALA A 366 -30.13 15.51 14.89
C ALA A 366 -30.35 16.63 13.85
N ASN A 367 -29.88 16.43 12.62
CA ASN A 367 -30.11 17.36 11.51
C ASN A 367 -31.60 17.50 11.18
N ALA A 368 -32.33 16.38 11.12
CA ALA A 368 -33.77 16.39 10.89
C ALA A 368 -34.52 17.17 11.99
N LEU A 369 -34.16 16.95 13.25
CA LEU A 369 -34.72 17.69 14.39
C LEU A 369 -34.40 19.18 14.34
N GLN A 370 -33.15 19.53 14.03
CA GLN A 370 -32.75 20.93 13.91
C GLN A 370 -33.56 21.65 12.83
N ASN A 371 -33.77 21.00 11.68
CA ASN A 371 -34.60 21.52 10.59
C ASN A 371 -36.09 21.61 10.95
N ASP A 372 -36.57 20.76 11.86
CA ASP A 372 -37.93 20.77 12.41
C ASP A 372 -38.11 21.83 13.52
N GLY A 373 -37.06 22.60 13.85
CA GLY A 373 -37.10 23.64 14.89
C GLY A 373 -36.83 23.12 16.31
N ARG A 374 -36.32 21.89 16.45
CA ARG A 374 -36.16 21.16 17.71
C ARG A 374 -34.69 21.09 18.14
N ALA A 375 -34.06 22.26 18.23
CA ALA A 375 -32.62 22.39 18.44
C ALA A 375 -32.11 21.75 19.74
N GLU A 376 -32.89 21.79 20.83
CA GLU A 376 -32.48 21.21 22.12
C GLU A 376 -32.37 19.68 22.04
N GLN A 377 -33.37 19.00 21.47
CA GLN A 377 -33.34 17.55 21.27
C GLN A 377 -32.28 17.13 20.25
N ALA A 378 -32.01 17.96 19.24
CA ALA A 378 -30.89 17.72 18.33
C ALA A 378 -29.56 17.71 19.10
N GLN A 379 -29.36 18.67 20.02
CA GLN A 379 -28.18 18.73 20.87
C GLN A 379 -28.08 17.53 21.82
N ASP A 380 -29.19 17.05 22.37
CA ASP A 380 -29.20 15.85 23.23
C ASP A 380 -28.75 14.60 22.47
N ILE A 381 -29.20 14.42 21.22
CA ILE A 381 -28.78 13.29 20.38
C ILE A 381 -27.29 13.39 20.03
N ILE A 382 -26.80 14.59 19.67
CA ILE A 382 -25.38 14.83 19.40
C ILE A 382 -24.56 14.52 20.65
N ALA A 383 -24.98 15.00 21.83
CA ALA A 383 -24.30 14.74 23.09
C ALA A 383 -24.28 13.24 23.44
N ALA A 384 -25.41 12.55 23.29
CA ALA A 384 -25.50 11.11 23.55
C ALA A 384 -24.59 10.28 22.61
N ALA A 385 -24.55 10.64 21.32
CA ALA A 385 -23.66 10.02 20.35
C ALA A 385 -22.19 10.27 20.70
N THR A 386 -21.85 11.53 21.00
CA THR A 386 -20.50 11.96 21.41
C THR A 386 -20.00 11.18 22.64
N ILE A 387 -20.82 11.09 23.69
CA ILE A 387 -20.46 10.36 24.93
C ILE A 387 -20.18 8.88 24.63
N GLY A 388 -20.99 8.26 23.77
CA GLY A 388 -20.81 6.85 23.42
C GLY A 388 -19.57 6.61 22.58
N GLN A 389 -19.28 7.46 21.60
CA GLN A 389 -18.05 7.42 20.79
C GLN A 389 -16.79 7.59 21.64
N GLN A 390 -16.83 8.46 22.65
CA GLN A 390 -15.71 8.66 23.57
C GLN A 390 -15.51 7.45 24.47
N SER A 391 -16.60 6.91 24.99
CA SER A 391 -16.56 5.70 25.81
C SER A 391 -16.00 4.53 25.02
N TYR A 392 -16.34 4.43 23.73
CA TYR A 392 -15.77 3.45 22.80
C TYR A 392 -14.26 3.65 22.66
N LEU A 393 -13.82 4.84 22.23
CA LEU A 393 -12.40 5.13 22.05
C LEU A 393 -11.57 4.89 23.32
N ALA A 394 -12.10 5.27 24.47
CA ALA A 394 -11.40 5.17 25.76
C ALA A 394 -11.38 3.75 26.34
N ASN A 395 -12.48 3.00 26.22
CA ASN A 395 -12.72 1.81 27.06
C ASN A 395 -13.05 0.53 26.29
N ALA A 396 -13.40 0.61 25.02
CA ALA A 396 -13.78 -0.59 24.27
C ALA A 396 -12.55 -1.42 23.92
N GLN A 397 -12.70 -2.75 23.99
CA GLN A 397 -11.61 -3.66 23.61
C GLN A 397 -11.27 -3.57 22.12
N ASP A 398 -12.26 -3.29 21.29
CA ASP A 398 -12.17 -3.13 19.84
C ASP A 398 -12.02 -1.65 19.42
N SER A 399 -11.68 -0.75 20.36
CA SER A 399 -11.39 0.65 20.07
C SER A 399 -10.24 0.81 19.06
N PRO A 400 -10.39 1.63 18.00
CA PRO A 400 -9.30 1.96 17.08
C PRO A 400 -8.09 2.60 17.77
N LEU A 401 -8.31 3.40 18.82
CA LEU A 401 -7.22 3.98 19.60
C LEU A 401 -6.48 2.91 20.40
N LYS A 402 -7.20 1.96 21.00
CA LYS A 402 -6.58 0.85 21.71
C LYS A 402 -5.82 -0.06 20.75
N ALA A 403 -6.43 -0.41 19.61
CA ALA A 403 -5.79 -1.22 18.58
C ALA A 403 -4.51 -0.55 18.06
N TYR A 404 -4.54 0.77 17.84
CA TYR A 404 -3.34 1.53 17.50
C TYR A 404 -2.29 1.46 18.61
N ASN A 405 -2.65 1.74 19.86
CA ASN A 405 -1.70 1.72 20.97
C ASN A 405 -1.07 0.34 21.18
N ASP A 406 -1.84 -0.73 21.07
CA ASP A 406 -1.35 -2.11 21.16
C ASP A 406 -0.37 -2.41 20.00
N ALA A 407 -0.73 -2.05 18.76
CA ALA A 407 0.11 -2.26 17.59
C ALA A 407 1.38 -1.40 17.61
N HIS A 408 1.27 -0.15 18.05
CA HIS A 408 2.39 0.76 18.23
C HIS A 408 3.34 0.25 19.32
N GLY A 409 2.81 -0.23 20.46
CA GLY A 409 3.62 -0.88 21.50
C GLY A 409 4.42 -2.07 20.97
N ALA A 410 3.77 -2.97 20.23
CA ALA A 410 4.46 -4.10 19.59
C ALA A 410 5.54 -3.65 18.59
N LYS A 411 5.31 -2.56 17.85
CA LYS A 411 6.30 -1.97 16.95
C LYS A 411 7.48 -1.38 17.72
N LEU A 412 7.25 -0.74 18.87
CA LEU A 412 8.33 -0.21 19.72
C LEU A 412 9.24 -1.33 20.23
N GLU A 413 8.68 -2.47 20.64
CA GLU A 413 9.47 -3.64 21.01
C GLU A 413 10.34 -4.12 19.84
N LYS A 414 9.81 -4.12 18.61
CA LYS A 414 10.57 -4.48 17.41
C LYS A 414 11.67 -3.47 17.08
N ASP A 415 11.44 -2.19 17.28
CA ASP A 415 12.45 -1.16 17.08
C ASP A 415 13.55 -1.20 18.16
N GLU A 416 13.20 -1.50 19.41
CA GLU A 416 14.17 -1.69 20.50
C GLU A 416 15.08 -2.88 20.19
N HIS A 417 14.50 -4.00 19.75
CA HIS A 417 15.28 -5.17 19.33
C HIS A 417 16.16 -4.87 18.11
N LEU A 418 15.65 -4.13 17.11
CA LEU A 418 16.46 -3.69 15.96
C LEU A 418 17.65 -2.84 16.39
N ALA A 419 17.45 -1.91 17.33
CA ALA A 419 18.51 -1.07 17.86
C ALA A 419 19.58 -1.91 18.58
N GLU A 420 19.17 -2.91 19.36
CA GLU A 420 20.07 -3.88 19.98
C GLU A 420 20.88 -4.64 18.94
N LEU A 421 20.24 -5.20 17.91
CA LEU A 421 20.94 -5.92 16.85
C LEU A 421 21.95 -5.02 16.11
N LEU A 422 21.59 -3.78 15.77
CA LEU A 422 22.49 -2.83 15.12
C LEU A 422 23.70 -2.49 15.99
N ASN A 423 23.52 -2.39 17.30
CA ASN A 423 24.61 -2.16 18.25
C ASN A 423 25.62 -3.33 18.27
N HIS A 424 25.16 -4.54 17.96
CA HIS A 424 25.99 -5.75 17.86
C HIS A 424 26.46 -6.07 16.43
N ALA A 425 26.09 -5.26 15.43
CA ALA A 425 26.37 -5.52 14.01
C ALA A 425 27.75 -5.02 13.53
N GLY A 426 28.61 -4.58 14.45
CA GLY A 426 29.92 -4.01 14.14
C GLY A 426 29.83 -2.59 13.55
N PRO A 427 30.97 -2.01 13.10
CA PRO A 427 31.02 -0.66 12.56
C PRO A 427 30.41 -0.57 11.16
N LEU A 428 29.09 -0.68 11.03
CA LEU A 428 28.40 -0.53 9.75
C LEU A 428 28.42 0.91 9.25
N ASN A 429 28.63 1.11 7.95
CA ASN A 429 28.40 2.40 7.30
C ASN A 429 26.89 2.65 7.09
N ASP A 430 26.52 3.85 6.66
CA ASP A 430 25.11 4.23 6.56
C ASP A 430 24.32 3.39 5.54
N GLN A 431 24.95 3.02 4.42
CA GLN A 431 24.32 2.14 3.42
C GLN A 431 24.08 0.73 3.97
N GLN A 432 25.06 0.20 4.71
CA GLN A 432 24.99 -1.12 5.34
C GLN A 432 23.95 -1.16 6.46
N LYS A 433 23.91 -0.16 7.35
CA LYS A 433 22.88 -0.05 8.38
C LYS A 433 21.49 0.00 7.76
N LEU A 434 21.34 0.81 6.72
CA LEU A 434 20.09 0.93 6.00
C LEU A 434 19.66 -0.40 5.35
N ALA A 435 20.58 -1.12 4.71
CA ALA A 435 20.33 -2.46 4.17
C ALA A 435 19.96 -3.48 5.26
N PHE A 436 20.63 -3.44 6.41
CA PHE A 436 20.30 -4.24 7.58
C PHE A 436 18.86 -3.98 8.06
N ILE A 437 18.49 -2.71 8.20
CA ILE A 437 17.16 -2.30 8.68
C ILE A 437 16.06 -2.70 7.70
N LYS A 438 16.33 -2.59 6.39
CA LYS A 438 15.43 -3.10 5.35
C LYS A 438 15.20 -4.60 5.50
N ALA A 439 16.26 -5.37 5.65
CA ALA A 439 16.18 -6.81 5.80
C ALA A 439 15.42 -7.20 7.07
N TYR A 440 15.70 -6.52 8.19
CA TYR A 440 14.98 -6.71 9.45
C TYR A 440 13.48 -6.43 9.31
N ARG A 441 13.11 -5.30 8.69
CA ARG A 441 11.70 -4.92 8.51
C ARG A 441 10.97 -5.75 7.46
N ALA A 442 11.68 -6.25 6.46
CA ALA A 442 11.14 -7.13 5.43
C ALA A 442 10.96 -8.57 5.90
N ASP A 443 11.59 -8.96 7.01
CA ASP A 443 11.36 -10.26 7.63
C ASP A 443 9.87 -10.45 7.92
N PRO A 444 9.24 -11.56 7.50
CA PRO A 444 7.80 -11.79 7.70
C PRO A 444 7.32 -11.59 9.14
N ASP A 445 8.14 -11.93 10.14
CA ASP A 445 7.75 -11.80 11.55
C ASP A 445 7.78 -10.37 12.06
N ASN A 446 8.57 -9.50 11.43
CA ASN A 446 8.65 -8.08 11.76
C ASN A 446 7.72 -7.26 10.88
N ALA A 447 7.66 -7.55 9.57
CA ALA A 447 6.83 -6.89 8.58
C ALA A 447 5.35 -6.85 9.00
N LYS A 448 4.84 -7.97 9.54
CA LYS A 448 3.46 -8.04 10.04
C LYS A 448 3.16 -7.05 11.18
N VAL A 449 4.15 -6.74 12.03
CA VAL A 449 4.00 -5.81 13.15
C VAL A 449 3.98 -4.36 12.66
N TYR A 450 4.92 -3.97 11.80
CA TYR A 450 4.95 -2.64 11.19
C TYR A 450 3.71 -2.36 10.32
N GLN A 451 3.25 -3.38 9.59
CA GLN A 451 2.02 -3.29 8.80
C GLN A 451 0.80 -3.14 9.72
N ALA A 452 0.72 -3.90 10.81
CA ALA A 452 -0.37 -3.79 11.77
C ALA A 452 -0.46 -2.40 12.42
N GLU A 453 0.66 -1.77 12.77
CA GLU A 453 0.67 -0.38 13.26
C GLU A 453 0.13 0.58 12.19
N THR A 454 0.59 0.45 10.94
CA THR A 454 0.16 1.32 9.83
C THR A 454 -1.35 1.18 9.56
N ASP A 455 -1.85 -0.05 9.57
CA ASP A 455 -3.27 -0.34 9.37
C ASP A 455 -4.11 0.17 10.53
N ALA A 456 -3.69 -0.05 11.77
CA ALA A 456 -4.37 0.47 12.96
C ALA A 456 -4.38 2.01 13.00
N GLY A 457 -3.29 2.65 12.58
CA GLY A 457 -3.24 4.11 12.42
C GLY A 457 -4.22 4.62 11.37
N ARG A 458 -4.36 3.90 10.24
CA ARG A 458 -5.35 4.22 9.20
C ARG A 458 -6.79 4.06 9.71
N ASP A 459 -7.05 3.03 10.49
CA ASP A 459 -8.35 2.78 11.09
C ASP A 459 -8.70 3.86 12.12
N LEU A 460 -7.74 4.26 12.95
CA LEU A 460 -7.88 5.40 13.87
C LEU A 460 -8.15 6.70 13.11
N ALA A 461 -7.40 6.98 12.04
CA ALA A 461 -7.62 8.17 11.22
C ALA A 461 -9.01 8.19 10.57
N SER A 462 -9.45 7.04 10.06
CA SER A 462 -10.77 6.88 9.43
C SER A 462 -11.88 7.12 10.45
N TYR A 463 -11.76 6.53 11.65
CA TYR A 463 -12.65 6.80 12.76
C TYR A 463 -12.68 8.31 13.08
N MET A 464 -11.53 8.91 13.38
CA MET A 464 -11.47 10.32 13.75
C MET A 464 -12.11 11.22 12.68
N ASN A 465 -11.80 10.99 11.41
CA ASN A 465 -12.38 11.75 10.31
C ASN A 465 -13.91 11.61 10.22
N ALA A 466 -14.45 10.40 10.40
CA ALA A 466 -15.89 10.15 10.42
C ALA A 466 -16.62 10.81 11.60
N HIS A 467 -15.89 11.17 12.66
CA HIS A 467 -16.38 11.73 13.91
C HIS A 467 -15.84 13.14 14.20
N GLN A 468 -15.31 13.85 13.19
CA GLN A 468 -14.52 15.07 13.39
C GLN A 468 -15.27 16.17 14.15
N ASP A 469 -16.48 16.53 13.70
CA ASP A 469 -17.26 17.61 14.32
C ASP A 469 -17.64 17.28 15.77
N ASP A 470 -18.04 16.03 16.02
CA ASP A 470 -18.41 15.53 17.35
C ASP A 470 -17.22 15.60 18.31
N LEU A 471 -16.06 15.09 17.88
CA LEU A 471 -14.83 15.07 18.68
C LEU A 471 -14.35 16.48 19.02
N ILE A 472 -14.41 17.41 18.08
CA ILE A 472 -14.01 18.82 18.27
C ILE A 472 -14.98 19.53 19.22
N ALA A 473 -16.28 19.39 19.00
CA ALA A 473 -17.30 19.96 19.87
C ALA A 473 -17.15 19.44 21.31
N ALA A 474 -16.82 18.15 21.48
CA ALA A 474 -16.61 17.55 22.78
C ALA A 474 -15.32 18.04 23.46
N ALA A 475 -14.25 18.24 22.70
CA ALA A 475 -13.01 18.83 23.18
C ALA A 475 -13.22 20.27 23.67
N GLY A 476 -14.03 21.06 22.97
CA GLY A 476 -14.39 22.41 23.41
C GLY A 476 -15.19 22.46 24.72
N ARG A 477 -15.87 21.36 25.09
CA ARG A 477 -16.71 21.27 26.30
C ARG A 477 -15.97 20.69 27.52
N SER A 478 -14.90 19.93 27.33
CA SER A 478 -14.22 19.20 28.41
C SER A 478 -12.69 19.14 28.20
N PRO A 479 -11.88 19.52 29.22
CA PRO A 479 -10.42 19.38 29.17
C PRO A 479 -9.95 17.94 28.93
N ASP A 480 -10.63 16.94 29.49
CA ASP A 480 -10.26 15.53 29.32
C ASP A 480 -10.49 15.07 27.87
N ASN A 481 -11.57 15.54 27.24
CA ASN A 481 -11.86 15.26 25.84
C ASN A 481 -10.86 15.95 24.92
N ALA A 482 -10.46 17.19 25.24
CA ALA A 482 -9.40 17.88 24.51
C ALA A 482 -8.07 17.13 24.62
N LYS A 483 -7.74 16.59 25.79
CA LYS A 483 -6.53 15.79 26.00
C LYS A 483 -6.57 14.48 25.22
N GLN A 484 -7.70 13.77 25.23
CA GLN A 484 -7.86 12.53 24.45
C GLN A 484 -7.75 12.80 22.96
N LEU A 485 -8.44 13.83 22.44
CA LEU A 485 -8.35 14.20 21.03
C LEU A 485 -6.92 14.60 20.65
N TYR A 486 -6.25 15.38 21.50
CA TYR A 486 -4.86 15.77 21.27
C TYR A 486 -3.92 14.57 21.20
N GLN A 487 -4.09 13.58 22.09
CA GLN A 487 -3.34 12.33 22.03
C GLN A 487 -3.58 11.58 20.72
N CYS A 488 -4.84 11.39 20.32
CA CYS A 488 -5.14 10.71 19.05
C CYS A 488 -4.50 11.46 17.86
N MET A 489 -4.50 12.79 17.86
CA MET A 489 -3.83 13.58 16.82
C MET A 489 -2.31 13.41 16.83
N GLN A 490 -1.68 13.25 18.01
CA GLN A 490 -0.26 12.91 18.12
C GLN A 490 0.02 11.51 17.55
N ASP A 491 -0.86 10.56 17.83
CA ASP A 491 -0.81 9.19 17.32
C ASP A 491 -0.95 9.15 15.78
N LEU A 492 -1.83 9.98 15.22
CA LEU A 492 -1.95 10.15 13.77
C LEU A 492 -0.66 10.68 13.11
N ASN A 493 0.04 11.61 13.77
CA ASN A 493 1.32 12.10 13.26
C ASN A 493 2.39 10.99 13.27
N GLN A 494 2.40 10.16 14.31
CA GLN A 494 3.38 9.08 14.47
C GLN A 494 3.14 7.91 13.50
N SER A 495 1.88 7.60 13.23
CA SER A 495 1.47 6.54 12.29
C SER A 495 1.53 6.93 10.81
N GLY A 496 1.95 8.16 10.49
CA GLY A 496 2.03 8.65 9.13
C GLY A 496 0.69 9.11 8.54
N GLN A 497 -0.35 9.30 9.37
CA GLN A 497 -1.68 9.80 8.99
C GLN A 497 -1.80 11.32 9.15
N GLY A 498 -0.76 12.03 8.71
CA GLY A 498 -0.62 13.47 8.93
C GLY A 498 -1.69 14.32 8.23
N LYS A 499 -2.29 13.88 7.11
CA LYS A 499 -3.37 14.63 6.44
C LYS A 499 -4.58 14.81 7.34
N THR A 500 -5.01 13.73 8.00
CA THR A 500 -6.15 13.75 8.92
C THR A 500 -5.82 14.60 10.14
N SER A 501 -4.63 14.44 10.70
CA SER A 501 -4.15 15.28 11.81
C SER A 501 -4.16 16.77 11.46
N LEU A 502 -3.65 17.15 10.29
CA LEU A 502 -3.66 18.53 9.81
C LEU A 502 -5.09 19.05 9.55
N ALA A 503 -5.97 18.20 9.03
CA ALA A 503 -7.38 18.55 8.86
C ALA A 503 -8.06 18.86 10.21
N PHE A 504 -7.72 18.12 11.28
CA PHE A 504 -8.18 18.42 12.63
C PHE A 504 -7.63 19.75 13.16
N VAL A 505 -6.35 20.09 12.89
CA VAL A 505 -5.80 21.41 13.25
C VAL A 505 -6.64 22.53 12.63
N VAL A 506 -6.96 22.41 11.34
CA VAL A 506 -7.82 23.37 10.60
C VAL A 506 -9.22 23.43 11.18
N ALA A 507 -9.80 22.30 11.56
CA ALA A 507 -11.16 22.26 12.09
C ALA A 507 -11.24 22.81 13.52
N ILE A 508 -10.23 22.56 14.36
CA ILE A 508 -10.13 23.14 15.72
C ILE A 508 -10.02 24.66 15.65
N ASP A 509 -9.23 25.22 14.73
CA ASP A 509 -9.08 26.67 14.55
C ASP A 509 -10.40 27.38 14.21
N LYS A 510 -11.35 26.65 13.59
CA LYS A 510 -12.69 27.15 13.27
C LYS A 510 -13.68 27.07 14.44
N ASP A 511 -13.39 26.30 15.48
CA ASP A 511 -14.22 26.19 16.69
C ASP A 511 -13.59 26.99 17.85
N PRO A 512 -14.21 28.10 18.30
CA PRO A 512 -13.63 28.93 19.36
C PRO A 512 -13.47 28.22 20.72
N ALA A 513 -14.34 27.27 21.05
CA ALA A 513 -14.29 26.54 22.30
C ALA A 513 -13.15 25.52 22.28
N ALA A 514 -13.02 24.76 21.20
CA ALA A 514 -11.93 23.82 20.98
C ALA A 514 -10.60 24.57 20.87
N THR A 515 -10.52 25.67 20.10
CA THR A 515 -9.33 26.54 20.02
C THR A 515 -8.87 26.97 21.40
N LYS A 516 -9.79 27.43 22.26
CA LYS A 516 -9.46 27.82 23.64
C LYS A 516 -8.91 26.65 24.45
N ALA A 517 -9.48 25.46 24.30
CA ALA A 517 -9.01 24.26 24.99
C ALA A 517 -7.60 23.85 24.52
N PHE A 518 -7.37 23.80 23.21
CA PHE A 518 -6.11 23.38 22.60
C PHE A 518 -4.97 24.38 22.81
N ASN A 519 -5.26 25.68 22.87
CA ASN A 519 -4.26 26.69 23.25
C ASN A 519 -3.77 26.53 24.71
N GLY A 520 -4.43 25.69 25.52
CA GLY A 520 -3.93 25.27 26.83
C GLY A 520 -2.75 24.30 26.77
N PHE A 521 -2.50 23.64 25.63
CA PHE A 521 -1.36 22.74 25.43
C PHE A 521 -0.14 23.55 24.93
N SER A 522 0.92 23.59 25.73
CA SER A 522 2.11 24.45 25.49
C SER A 522 2.87 24.15 24.19
N ASP A 523 2.79 22.92 23.72
CA ASP A 523 3.47 22.37 22.54
C ASP A 523 2.60 22.37 21.27
N TYR A 524 1.28 22.63 21.40
CA TYR A 524 0.33 22.53 20.28
C TYR A 524 0.72 23.45 19.12
N GLN A 525 0.87 24.75 19.38
CA GLN A 525 1.25 25.70 18.34
C GLN A 525 2.74 25.63 17.99
N THR A 526 3.60 25.36 18.98
CA THR A 526 5.05 25.55 18.84
C THR A 526 5.78 24.38 18.18
N ASP A 527 5.18 23.18 18.24
CA ASP A 527 5.78 21.93 17.80
C ASP A 527 4.78 21.04 17.02
N PHE A 528 3.59 20.79 17.59
CA PHE A 528 2.64 19.82 17.03
C PHE A 528 2.17 20.16 15.61
N ILE A 529 1.76 21.42 15.35
CA ILE A 529 1.29 21.83 14.01
C ILE A 529 2.38 21.62 12.97
N GLY A 530 3.64 21.91 13.32
CA GLY A 530 4.79 21.68 12.44
C GLY A 530 4.95 20.21 12.09
N LYS A 531 4.82 19.33 13.09
CA LYS A 531 4.86 17.86 12.92
C LYS A 531 3.71 17.34 12.06
N ALA A 532 2.49 17.87 12.24
CA ALA A 532 1.33 17.49 11.44
C ALA A 532 1.50 17.83 9.95
N ILE A 533 2.02 19.03 9.64
CA ILE A 533 2.31 19.44 8.26
C ILE A 533 3.40 18.55 7.63
N ALA A 534 4.47 18.25 8.38
CA ALA A 534 5.54 17.37 7.89
C ALA A 534 5.03 15.93 7.66
N ALA A 535 4.25 15.38 8.58
CA ALA A 535 3.62 14.06 8.42
C ALA A 535 2.65 14.03 7.23
N ALA A 536 1.87 15.10 7.00
CA ALA A 536 0.96 15.20 5.87
C ALA A 536 1.72 15.21 4.53
N GLN A 537 2.86 15.92 4.45
CA GLN A 537 3.72 15.89 3.26
C GLN A 537 4.23 14.47 3.00
N GLY A 538 4.73 13.79 4.04
CA GLY A 538 5.20 12.42 3.94
C GLY A 538 4.12 11.48 3.42
N GLN A 539 2.92 11.56 3.98
CA GLN A 539 1.76 10.78 3.53
C GLN A 539 1.42 11.05 2.05
N LEU A 540 1.34 12.33 1.65
CA LEU A 540 1.00 12.73 0.28
C LEU A 540 2.05 12.26 -0.74
N LEU A 541 3.32 12.23 -0.35
CA LEU A 541 4.40 11.70 -1.19
C LEU A 541 4.28 10.19 -1.39
N VAL A 542 3.92 9.45 -0.33
CA VAL A 542 3.67 8.00 -0.44
C VAL A 542 2.48 7.72 -1.35
N GLU A 543 1.35 8.40 -1.12
CA GLU A 543 0.13 8.24 -1.93
C GLU A 543 0.33 8.65 -3.39
N GLY A 544 1.12 9.71 -3.63
CA GLY A 544 1.47 10.19 -4.96
C GLY A 544 2.58 9.40 -5.65
N HIS A 545 3.06 8.30 -5.07
CA HIS A 545 4.20 7.51 -5.58
C HIS A 545 5.45 8.36 -5.86
N GLY A 546 5.70 9.37 -5.04
CA GLY A 546 6.80 10.32 -5.18
C GLY A 546 6.52 11.53 -6.07
N ASP A 547 5.29 11.77 -6.52
CA ASP A 547 4.90 13.02 -7.20
C ASP A 547 5.05 14.24 -6.28
N ALA A 548 6.24 14.85 -6.29
CA ALA A 548 6.59 16.02 -5.48
C ALA A 548 5.65 17.20 -5.72
N LYS A 549 5.29 17.46 -6.99
CA LYS A 549 4.42 18.57 -7.38
C LYS A 549 2.99 18.34 -6.88
N GLY A 550 2.45 17.16 -7.14
CA GLY A 550 1.12 16.77 -6.68
C GLY A 550 1.02 16.86 -5.16
N ALA A 551 2.01 16.31 -4.45
CA ALA A 551 2.06 16.34 -2.99
C ALA A 551 2.18 17.76 -2.43
N ALA A 552 3.08 18.60 -2.95
CA ALA A 552 3.23 19.99 -2.52
C ALA A 552 1.93 20.80 -2.75
N THR A 553 1.28 20.59 -3.91
CA THR A 553 0.02 21.26 -4.25
C THR A 553 -1.09 20.87 -3.27
N GLN A 554 -1.21 19.56 -2.97
CA GLN A 554 -2.21 19.06 -2.03
C GLN A 554 -1.92 19.53 -0.60
N LEU A 555 -0.66 19.53 -0.15
CA LEU A 555 -0.29 20.02 1.18
C LEU A 555 -0.65 21.50 1.33
N LEU A 556 -0.30 22.32 0.33
CA LEU A 556 -0.62 23.75 0.36
C LEU A 556 -2.12 24.00 0.40
N ALA A 557 -2.92 23.19 -0.31
CA ALA A 557 -4.37 23.26 -0.22
C ALA A 557 -4.90 22.90 1.19
N LEU A 558 -4.34 21.88 1.84
CA LEU A 558 -4.69 21.49 3.21
C LEU A 558 -4.29 22.55 4.24
N ALA A 559 -3.13 23.19 4.05
CA ALA A 559 -2.58 24.18 4.98
C ALA A 559 -3.13 25.59 4.76
N ALA A 560 -3.68 25.91 3.58
CA ALA A 560 -4.20 27.24 3.23
C ALA A 560 -5.12 27.86 4.30
N PRO A 561 -6.09 27.14 4.91
CA PRO A 561 -6.95 27.72 5.92
C PRO A 561 -6.21 28.30 7.13
N LEU A 562 -5.02 27.79 7.47
CA LEU A 562 -4.22 28.25 8.61
C LEU A 562 -3.38 29.49 8.30
N PHE A 563 -3.00 29.68 7.04
CA PHE A 563 -1.93 30.62 6.67
C PHE A 563 -2.31 31.63 5.60
N GLN A 564 -3.42 31.45 4.89
CA GLN A 564 -3.79 32.29 3.73
C GLN A 564 -3.99 33.77 4.07
N ALA A 565 -4.20 34.11 5.34
CA ALA A 565 -4.31 35.48 5.82
C ALA A 565 -2.94 36.17 6.08
N ASN A 566 -1.84 35.42 6.06
CA ASN A 566 -0.50 35.94 6.30
C ASN A 566 0.08 36.55 5.02
N ASP A 567 0.72 37.72 5.13
CA ASP A 567 1.22 38.50 3.99
C ASP A 567 2.21 37.72 3.09
N GLY A 568 2.93 36.72 3.63
CA GLY A 568 3.87 35.87 2.89
C GLY A 568 3.27 34.65 2.17
N TRP A 569 2.00 34.30 2.40
CA TRP A 569 1.44 33.02 1.95
C TRP A 569 1.46 32.83 0.44
N SER A 570 1.04 33.84 -0.34
CA SER A 570 0.97 33.75 -1.80
C SER A 570 2.35 33.55 -2.45
N GLN A 571 3.38 34.15 -1.86
CA GLN A 571 4.75 34.01 -2.32
C GLN A 571 5.28 32.61 -2.01
N ILE A 572 5.00 32.10 -0.81
CA ILE A 572 5.35 30.75 -0.37
C ILE A 572 4.68 29.67 -1.23
N THR A 573 3.38 29.80 -1.54
CA THR A 573 2.68 28.84 -2.41
C THR A 573 3.35 28.74 -3.78
N THR A 574 3.68 29.91 -4.34
CA THR A 574 4.32 30.02 -5.66
C THR A 574 5.73 29.45 -5.66
N ASN A 575 6.52 29.76 -4.64
CA ASN A 575 7.92 29.31 -4.55
C ASN A 575 8.00 27.82 -4.23
N TYR A 576 7.18 27.32 -3.31
CA TYR A 576 7.16 25.91 -2.97
C TYR A 576 6.69 25.03 -4.14
N THR A 577 5.68 25.47 -4.91
CA THR A 577 5.24 24.76 -6.12
C THR A 577 6.32 24.77 -7.20
N ARG A 578 7.00 25.90 -7.43
CA ARG A 578 8.12 25.97 -8.41
C ARG A 578 9.29 25.05 -8.03
N MET A 579 9.61 24.98 -6.74
CA MET A 579 10.62 24.07 -6.21
C MET A 579 10.20 22.61 -6.41
N ALA A 580 8.91 22.30 -6.19
CA ALA A 580 8.34 20.98 -6.45
C ALA A 580 8.34 20.58 -7.94
N GLU A 581 8.44 21.55 -8.86
CA GLU A 581 8.56 21.34 -10.31
C GLU A 581 10.00 21.13 -10.79
N GLY A 582 11.01 21.20 -9.91
CA GLY A 582 12.42 21.02 -10.27
C GLY A 582 12.97 22.11 -11.20
N LYS A 583 12.39 23.32 -11.18
CA LYS A 583 12.87 24.45 -11.98
C LYS A 583 14.14 25.03 -11.33
N GLU A 584 15.32 24.69 -11.87
CA GLU A 584 16.67 25.02 -11.34
C GLU A 584 16.89 26.53 -11.07
N ASP A 585 16.18 27.42 -11.76
CA ASP A 585 16.29 28.87 -11.60
C ASP A 585 15.46 29.45 -10.42
N ALA A 586 14.72 28.60 -9.68
CA ALA A 586 13.73 29.03 -8.70
C ALA A 586 14.25 28.96 -7.25
N PHE A 587 15.10 29.93 -6.88
CA PHE A 587 15.34 30.36 -5.48
C PHE A 587 16.11 29.36 -4.58
N THR A 588 16.84 29.88 -3.59
CA THR A 588 17.59 29.03 -2.64
C THR A 588 16.68 28.58 -1.48
N ALA A 589 16.83 27.35 -1.00
CA ALA A 589 16.09 26.85 0.17
C ALA A 589 16.25 27.75 1.42
N LYS A 590 17.38 28.45 1.52
CA LYS A 590 17.63 29.48 2.54
C LYS A 590 16.59 30.60 2.48
N ALA A 591 16.32 31.11 1.30
CA ALA A 591 15.41 32.24 1.13
C ALA A 591 13.94 31.80 1.27
N LEU A 592 13.61 30.55 0.90
CA LEU A 592 12.33 29.91 1.26
C LEU A 592 12.18 29.78 2.78
N GLY A 593 13.25 29.40 3.48
CA GLY A 593 13.32 29.34 4.94
C GLY A 593 13.10 30.68 5.64
N GLU A 594 13.55 31.78 5.04
CA GLU A 594 13.29 33.13 5.54
C GLU A 594 11.83 33.52 5.34
N GLU A 595 11.22 33.19 4.20
CA GLU A 595 9.78 33.39 3.95
C GLU A 595 8.93 32.58 4.94
N PHE A 596 9.30 31.34 5.26
CA PHE A 596 8.57 30.52 6.24
C PHE A 596 8.59 31.09 7.66
N LYS A 597 9.60 31.87 8.04
CA LYS A 597 9.63 32.54 9.36
C LYS A 597 8.51 33.56 9.50
N GLU A 598 8.08 34.17 8.40
CA GLU A 598 7.00 35.15 8.39
C GLU A 598 5.62 34.52 8.66
N LEU A 599 5.48 33.20 8.55
CA LEU A 599 4.26 32.45 8.86
C LEU A 599 4.13 32.05 10.34
N GLY A 600 5.12 32.35 11.19
CA GLY A 600 5.11 31.96 12.61
C GLY A 600 5.34 30.45 12.83
N PRO A 601 4.88 29.87 13.97
CA PRO A 601 5.20 28.50 14.36
C PRO A 601 4.84 27.42 13.34
N GLY A 602 3.74 27.60 12.59
CA GLY A 602 3.30 26.68 11.54
C GLY A 602 4.15 26.71 10.26
N GLY A 603 4.89 27.81 10.01
CA GLY A 603 5.84 27.91 8.91
C GLY A 603 6.99 26.89 9.00
N LYS A 604 7.33 26.44 10.22
CA LYS A 604 8.34 25.40 10.45
C LYS A 604 7.99 24.08 9.77
N GLY A 605 6.70 23.71 9.78
CA GLY A 605 6.23 22.47 9.15
C GLY A 605 6.34 22.53 7.62
N LEU A 606 6.02 23.68 7.02
CA LEU A 606 6.15 23.87 5.58
C LEU A 606 7.62 23.92 5.14
N ALA A 607 8.50 24.48 5.97
CA ALA A 607 9.94 24.39 5.76
C ALA A 607 10.38 22.91 5.71
N MET A 608 9.96 22.10 6.68
CA MET A 608 10.28 20.67 6.67
C MET A 608 9.69 19.91 5.49
N ALA A 609 8.45 20.20 5.12
CA ALA A 609 7.83 19.62 3.93
C ALA A 609 8.61 19.98 2.64
N SER A 610 9.09 21.22 2.55
CA SER A 610 9.88 21.69 1.41
C SER A 610 11.19 20.95 1.23
N ILE A 611 11.84 20.58 2.33
CA ILE A 611 13.04 19.76 2.33
C ILE A 611 12.74 18.37 1.75
N MET A 612 11.60 17.78 2.14
CA MET A 612 11.19 16.47 1.62
C MET A 612 10.98 16.51 0.10
N VAL A 613 10.36 17.56 -0.41
CA VAL A 613 10.12 17.74 -1.85
C VAL A 613 11.41 18.01 -2.63
N ASN A 614 12.33 18.81 -2.07
CA ASN A 614 13.59 19.14 -2.75
C ASN A 614 14.51 17.92 -2.86
N ALA A 615 14.53 17.08 -1.82
CA ALA A 615 15.22 15.79 -1.83
C ALA A 615 14.75 14.85 -2.95
N ILE A 616 13.45 14.88 -3.26
CA ILE A 616 12.85 14.09 -4.33
C ILE A 616 13.27 14.60 -5.72
N ASN A 617 13.41 15.91 -5.89
CA ASN A 617 13.75 16.50 -7.18
C ASN A 617 15.25 16.48 -7.51
N GLY A 618 16.11 15.98 -6.61
CA GLY A 618 17.55 15.84 -6.88
C GLY A 618 18.27 17.17 -7.12
N SER A 619 17.82 18.26 -6.47
CA SER A 619 18.39 19.61 -6.60
C SER A 619 19.21 20.01 -5.36
N LEU A 620 19.60 19.05 -4.52
CA LEU A 620 20.25 19.30 -3.22
C LEU A 620 21.75 19.60 -3.34
N GLY A 621 22.41 19.18 -4.43
CA GLY A 621 23.87 19.23 -4.62
C GLY A 621 24.57 20.48 -4.08
N ASP A 622 24.16 21.69 -4.49
CA ASP A 622 24.82 22.95 -4.11
C ASP A 622 24.15 23.71 -2.95
N ASN A 623 22.92 23.33 -2.57
CA ASN A 623 22.08 24.08 -1.62
C ASN A 623 21.88 23.38 -0.26
N ALA A 624 22.42 22.17 -0.07
CA ALA A 624 22.22 21.36 1.14
C ALA A 624 22.59 22.09 2.45
N SER A 625 23.68 22.84 2.47
CA SER A 625 24.10 23.65 3.62
C SER A 625 23.16 24.84 3.89
N GLY A 626 22.52 25.40 2.85
CA GLY A 626 21.47 26.40 2.96
C GLY A 626 20.16 25.84 3.53
N VAL A 627 19.80 24.60 3.14
CA VAL A 627 18.65 23.84 3.66
C VAL A 627 18.83 23.52 5.15
N ILE A 628 19.98 22.96 5.52
CA ILE A 628 20.35 22.62 6.90
C ILE A 628 20.31 23.88 7.78
N ASN A 629 20.79 25.02 7.27
CA ASN A 629 20.77 26.28 7.99
C ASN A 629 19.36 26.92 8.06
N SER A 630 18.51 26.77 7.03
CA SER A 630 17.10 27.19 7.12
C SER A 630 16.32 26.42 8.18
N TYR A 631 16.60 25.12 8.33
CA TYR A 631 16.04 24.29 9.39
C TYR A 631 16.59 24.70 10.78
N ALA A 632 17.91 24.85 10.90
CA ALA A 632 18.56 25.26 12.15
C ALA A 632 18.12 26.65 12.63
N THR A 633 17.94 27.60 11.70
CA THR A 633 17.54 28.98 12.03
C THR A 633 16.03 29.18 12.17
N ALA A 634 15.19 28.26 11.68
CA ALA A 634 13.75 28.20 12.02
C ALA A 634 13.49 27.41 13.32
N GLY A 635 14.44 26.56 13.73
CA GLY A 635 14.26 25.54 14.75
C GLY A 635 14.70 25.87 16.17
N GLY A 636 15.68 26.74 16.42
CA GLY A 636 16.14 27.06 17.79
C GLY A 636 16.77 25.91 18.59
N THR A 637 16.47 24.66 18.28
CA THR A 637 17.10 23.42 18.77
C THR A 637 16.81 22.31 17.75
N THR A 638 17.73 21.32 17.63
CA THR A 638 17.68 20.11 16.76
C THR A 638 18.16 20.22 15.30
N ALA A 639 19.26 20.94 15.03
CA ALA A 639 19.87 21.01 13.68
C ALA A 639 20.54 19.71 13.19
N GLY A 640 20.88 18.78 14.08
CA GLY A 640 21.68 17.60 13.75
C GLY A 640 20.93 16.49 13.00
N LEU A 641 19.66 16.34 13.35
CA LEU A 641 18.76 15.23 13.03
C LEU A 641 18.02 15.36 11.69
N ALA A 642 18.29 16.41 10.91
CA ALA A 642 17.87 16.57 9.51
C ALA A 642 19.08 16.46 8.55
N SER A 643 20.30 16.64 9.06
CA SER A 643 21.51 16.80 8.25
C SER A 643 22.03 15.50 7.62
N GLY A 644 22.04 14.37 8.34
CA GLY A 644 22.59 13.09 7.86
C GLY A 644 21.80 12.42 6.72
N ALA A 645 20.46 12.39 6.78
CA ALA A 645 19.65 11.90 5.65
C ALA A 645 19.75 12.80 4.41
N LEU A 646 19.98 14.10 4.60
CA LEU A 646 20.15 15.04 3.48
C LEU A 646 21.55 14.95 2.87
N GLN A 647 22.57 14.64 3.66
CA GLN A 647 23.95 14.51 3.18
C GLN A 647 24.19 13.18 2.45
N SER A 648 23.59 12.09 2.91
CA SER A 648 23.60 10.79 2.19
C SER A 648 22.95 10.87 0.81
N LEU A 649 21.97 11.74 0.61
CA LEU A 649 21.39 12.06 -0.71
C LEU A 649 22.36 12.84 -1.61
N VAL A 650 23.09 13.80 -1.06
CA VAL A 650 24.12 14.56 -1.80
C VAL A 650 25.27 13.65 -2.26
N GLU A 651 25.61 12.64 -1.46
CA GLU A 651 26.62 11.63 -1.83
C GLU A 651 26.08 10.62 -2.86
N ALA A 652 24.82 10.19 -2.74
CA ALA A 652 24.16 9.34 -3.74
C ALA A 652 23.97 10.04 -5.10
N GLU A 653 23.73 11.36 -5.10
CA GLU A 653 23.65 12.19 -6.30
C GLU A 653 25.02 12.37 -6.97
N LYS A 654 26.08 12.56 -6.17
CA LYS A 654 27.47 12.57 -6.64
C LYS A 654 27.91 11.24 -7.25
N ALA A 655 27.31 10.12 -6.81
CA ALA A 655 27.54 8.78 -7.35
C ALA A 655 26.72 8.46 -8.63
N GLY A 656 25.84 9.36 -9.10
CA GLY A 656 25.21 9.27 -10.42
C GLY A 656 23.93 8.42 -10.56
N ALA A 657 23.32 7.97 -9.46
CA ALA A 657 22.12 7.12 -9.48
C ALA A 657 20.81 7.93 -9.50
N LYS A 658 20.37 8.41 -10.67
CA LYS A 658 19.25 9.36 -10.81
C LYS A 658 17.82 8.80 -10.70
N THR A 659 17.59 7.48 -10.57
CA THR A 659 16.22 6.92 -10.75
C THR A 659 15.69 6.02 -9.63
N ALA A 660 16.52 5.58 -8.67
CA ALA A 660 16.11 4.63 -7.63
C ALA A 660 15.69 5.29 -6.29
N SER A 661 15.88 6.60 -6.11
CA SER A 661 15.85 7.25 -4.78
C SER A 661 14.46 7.66 -4.23
N LEU A 662 13.42 7.71 -5.06
CA LEU A 662 12.13 8.38 -4.72
C LEU A 662 11.20 7.56 -3.82
N ALA A 663 10.97 6.30 -4.20
CA ALA A 663 10.12 5.38 -3.44
C ALA A 663 10.81 4.99 -2.12
N GLU A 664 12.14 4.88 -2.16
CA GLU A 664 12.94 4.70 -0.96
C GLU A 664 12.71 5.86 -0.01
N PHE A 665 12.92 7.11 -0.45
CA PHE A 665 12.85 8.32 0.39
C PHE A 665 11.53 8.52 1.17
N SER A 666 10.37 8.29 0.54
CA SER A 666 9.09 8.42 1.25
C SER A 666 8.87 7.29 2.27
N ALA A 667 9.30 6.06 1.93
CA ALA A 667 9.42 4.95 2.87
C ALA A 667 10.52 5.20 3.93
N ARG A 668 11.49 6.10 3.63
CA ARG A 668 12.62 6.54 4.48
C ARG A 668 12.28 7.74 5.39
N LEU A 669 11.10 8.34 5.40
CA LEU A 669 10.86 9.54 6.23
C LEU A 669 9.67 9.41 7.16
N VAL A 670 8.63 8.75 6.67
CA VAL A 670 7.38 8.59 7.41
C VAL A 670 7.57 7.77 8.70
N PRO A 671 8.32 6.65 8.72
CA PRO A 671 8.56 5.88 9.96
C PRO A 671 9.67 6.42 10.88
N GLY A 672 10.59 7.23 10.37
CA GLY A 672 11.72 7.74 11.17
C GLY A 672 11.36 8.92 12.05
N LEU A 673 10.37 9.72 11.64
CA LEU A 673 9.77 10.75 12.49
C LEU A 673 9.03 10.14 13.69
N SER A 674 8.50 8.92 13.55
CA SER A 674 7.89 8.12 14.62
C SER A 674 8.90 7.64 15.67
N LEU A 675 10.16 7.40 15.26
CA LEU A 675 11.25 6.96 16.15
C LEU A 675 11.75 8.11 17.05
N ILE A 676 11.79 9.33 16.52
CA ILE A 676 12.20 10.55 17.23
C ILE A 676 11.24 10.89 18.40
N ALA A 677 9.98 10.46 18.32
CA ALA A 677 8.98 10.72 19.35
C ALA A 677 8.99 9.70 20.50
N ALA A 678 9.59 8.51 20.32
CA ALA A 678 9.40 7.37 21.22
C ALA A 678 10.53 7.12 22.23
N SER A 679 11.71 7.75 22.11
CA SER A 679 12.84 7.47 23.01
C SER A 679 12.99 8.49 24.15
N SER A 680 12.66 8.09 25.39
CA SER A 680 12.93 8.88 26.61
C SER A 680 14.43 9.02 26.93
N ALA A 681 15.28 8.15 26.38
CA ALA A 681 16.74 8.18 26.57
C ALA A 681 17.43 9.32 25.83
N CYS A 682 16.86 9.83 24.74
CA CYS A 682 17.38 11.01 24.04
C CYS A 682 17.38 12.26 24.93
N LYS A 683 16.58 12.29 26.01
CA LYS A 683 16.48 13.44 26.91
C LYS A 683 17.59 13.49 27.96
N SER A 684 18.03 12.35 28.53
CA SER A 684 19.11 12.33 29.54
C SER A 684 20.48 12.63 28.94
N ASP A 685 20.71 12.16 27.71
CA ASP A 685 21.98 12.34 27.00
C ASP A 685 22.10 13.77 26.43
N PHE A 686 20.96 14.43 26.18
CA PHE A 686 20.92 15.84 25.77
C PHE A 686 21.15 16.82 26.93
N ASP A 687 20.64 16.52 28.14
CA ASP A 687 20.88 17.36 29.32
C ASP A 687 22.36 17.32 29.77
N SER A 688 23.06 16.21 29.52
CA SER A 688 24.51 16.09 29.76
C SER A 688 25.36 16.83 28.73
N MET A 689 24.88 17.04 27.49
CA MET A 689 25.54 17.85 26.44
C MET A 689 25.64 19.34 26.78
N GLN A 690 24.69 19.91 27.53
CA GLN A 690 24.76 21.32 27.94
C GLN A 690 25.97 21.64 28.83
N SER A 691 26.58 20.61 29.44
CA SER A 691 27.62 20.79 30.45
C SER A 691 29.06 20.65 29.92
N ASN A 692 29.30 20.19 28.68
CA ASN A 692 30.66 19.98 28.15
C ASN A 692 30.78 20.09 26.60
N PRO A 693 31.40 21.15 26.04
CA PRO A 693 31.40 21.44 24.60
C PRO A 693 32.29 20.53 23.73
N VAL A 694 33.18 19.71 24.31
CA VAL A 694 34.01 18.75 23.55
C VAL A 694 33.20 17.51 23.14
N TYR A 695 32.10 17.21 23.85
CA TYR A 695 31.19 16.09 23.55
C TYR A 695 30.11 16.44 22.50
N ALA A 696 30.01 17.70 22.08
CA ALA A 696 28.93 18.18 21.20
C ALA A 696 28.99 17.63 19.76
N GLY A 697 30.13 17.08 19.34
CA GLY A 697 30.30 16.49 18.00
C GLY A 697 29.86 15.03 17.88
N ALA A 698 29.60 14.32 18.99
CA ALA A 698 29.64 12.86 19.02
C ALA A 698 28.29 12.14 19.26
N VAL A 699 27.15 12.82 19.24
CA VAL A 699 25.82 12.18 19.53
C VAL A 699 24.78 12.46 18.44
N VAL A 700 25.12 13.24 17.42
CA VAL A 700 24.19 13.62 16.34
C VAL A 700 24.11 12.57 15.21
N GLY A 701 25.10 11.68 15.12
CA GLY A 701 25.15 10.60 14.12
C GLY A 701 24.15 9.46 14.36
N ASP A 702 23.57 9.37 15.56
CA ASP A 702 22.79 8.18 15.98
C ASP A 702 21.34 8.14 15.45
N LEU A 703 20.87 9.16 14.73
CA LEU A 703 19.47 9.19 14.26
C LEU A 703 19.24 8.58 12.87
N PHE A 704 20.28 8.42 12.05
CA PHE A 704 20.08 8.56 10.62
C PHE A 704 20.06 7.34 9.71
N SER A 705 20.17 6.14 10.24
CA SER A 705 20.23 4.95 9.38
C SER A 705 18.92 4.18 9.20
N VAL A 706 17.87 4.45 9.99
CA VAL A 706 16.74 3.50 10.20
C VAL A 706 15.59 3.61 9.21
N ILE A 707 15.81 4.03 7.97
CA ILE A 707 14.65 4.25 7.12
C ILE A 707 14.92 3.88 5.67
N GLY A 708 14.34 2.75 5.26
CA GLY A 708 13.63 2.49 3.99
C GLY A 708 14.42 1.91 2.81
N SER A 709 14.02 0.74 2.33
CA SER A 709 13.67 0.45 0.92
C SER A 709 13.55 -1.02 0.58
N THR A 710 12.62 -1.25 -0.33
CA THR A 710 12.53 -2.42 -1.17
C THR A 710 13.06 -2.08 -2.57
N LEU A 711 13.96 -2.98 -3.03
CA LEU A 711 14.30 -3.42 -4.40
C LEU A 711 15.14 -2.58 -5.40
N GLU A 712 16.06 -3.35 -6.00
CA GLU A 712 17.16 -3.10 -6.92
C GLU A 712 16.78 -2.54 -8.30
N VAL A 713 17.65 -1.72 -8.90
CA VAL A 713 18.36 -1.99 -10.18
C VAL A 713 19.55 -1.02 -10.31
N GLY A 714 20.77 -1.56 -10.43
CA GLY A 714 21.90 -0.91 -11.12
C GLY A 714 22.88 -0.14 -10.22
N GLY A 715 23.99 -0.81 -9.86
CA GLY A 715 25.02 -0.28 -8.95
C GLY A 715 26.00 0.74 -9.53
N VAL A 716 26.83 1.29 -8.64
CA VAL A 716 28.26 1.67 -8.72
C VAL A 716 28.61 2.50 -7.45
N GLU A 717 29.84 2.32 -6.93
CA GLU A 717 30.40 2.85 -5.67
C GLU A 717 30.89 4.33 -5.72
N VAL A 718 31.52 4.77 -4.60
CA VAL A 718 32.56 5.83 -4.34
C VAL A 718 32.07 7.10 -3.56
N PRO A 719 32.91 7.90 -2.83
CA PRO A 719 33.60 7.75 -1.51
C PRO A 719 33.40 8.90 -0.46
N GLY A 720 33.57 8.57 0.83
CA GLY A 720 34.46 9.22 1.83
C GLY A 720 34.28 10.68 2.29
N ALA A 721 33.57 10.91 3.41
CA ALA A 721 33.83 12.00 4.39
C ALA A 721 33.00 11.97 5.72
N PHE A 722 32.43 10.83 6.17
CA PHE A 722 31.24 10.88 7.06
C PHE A 722 31.34 10.38 8.51
N ILE A 723 32.36 10.79 9.28
CA ILE A 723 32.68 10.08 10.53
C ILE A 723 32.54 10.95 11.79
N ASN A 724 31.71 10.50 12.74
CA ASN A 724 32.03 10.13 14.14
C ASN A 724 30.88 10.45 15.09
N GLY A 725 30.62 9.53 16.02
CA GLY A 725 29.86 9.81 17.24
C GLY A 725 28.88 8.71 17.65
N ILE A 726 29.23 7.94 18.70
CA ILE A 726 28.39 6.89 19.31
C ILE A 726 28.05 7.23 20.77
N GLY A 727 26.74 7.23 21.13
CA GLY A 727 26.05 6.38 22.12
C GLY A 727 25.75 6.82 23.57
N SER A 728 24.57 6.43 24.11
CA SER A 728 24.29 5.53 25.27
C SER A 728 22.78 5.39 25.54
N LEU A 729 22.30 4.26 26.08
CA LEU A 729 20.90 4.04 26.49
C LEU A 729 20.91 3.32 27.84
N VAL A 730 20.47 4.00 28.91
CA VAL A 730 20.31 3.43 30.27
C VAL A 730 18.82 3.27 30.56
N ALA A 731 18.44 2.04 30.93
CA ALA A 731 17.08 1.63 31.26
C ALA A 731 16.53 2.25 32.56
N ALA A 732 15.26 2.69 32.54
CA ALA A 732 14.40 2.93 33.71
C ALA A 732 12.90 2.92 33.27
N PRO A 733 11.94 2.57 34.15
CA PRO A 733 11.08 1.40 33.98
C PRO A 733 9.70 1.69 33.38
N PHE A 734 9.30 0.93 32.36
CA PHE A 734 7.89 0.78 31.98
C PHE A 734 7.36 -0.54 32.53
N GLN A 735 6.32 -0.45 33.37
CA GLN A 735 5.58 -1.61 33.86
C GLN A 735 4.53 -1.99 32.82
N PHE A 736 4.80 -3.03 32.03
CA PHE A 736 3.75 -3.79 31.36
C PHE A 736 3.75 -5.24 31.84
N ALA A 737 2.55 -5.80 31.84
CA ALA A 737 2.25 -7.15 32.26
C ALA A 737 3.19 -8.16 31.59
N GLY A 738 3.82 -8.98 32.42
CA GLY A 738 4.92 -9.85 32.03
C GLY A 738 4.63 -10.81 30.89
N GLY A 739 5.68 -11.05 30.11
CA GLY A 739 5.79 -12.12 29.13
C GLY A 739 5.91 -11.61 27.71
N LEU A 740 7.10 -11.17 27.30
CA LEU A 740 7.62 -11.29 25.91
C LEU A 740 9.05 -10.73 25.72
N ILE A 741 9.62 -10.01 26.71
CA ILE A 741 11.07 -9.71 26.77
C ILE A 741 11.74 -10.56 27.88
N ASP A 742 11.42 -11.84 27.95
CA ASP A 742 12.16 -12.80 28.78
C ASP A 742 13.17 -13.63 27.94
N ASP A 743 13.09 -13.58 26.60
CA ASP A 743 13.84 -14.48 25.71
C ASP A 743 15.20 -13.97 25.22
N ILE A 744 15.52 -12.67 25.35
CA ILE A 744 16.84 -12.14 24.97
C ILE A 744 17.72 -12.05 26.23
N THR A 745 18.08 -13.21 26.77
CA THR A 745 19.20 -13.32 27.71
C THR A 745 20.35 -14.17 27.17
N ASP A 746 20.23 -14.69 25.94
CA ASP A 746 21.26 -15.52 25.32
C ASP A 746 22.04 -14.74 24.24
N ALA A 747 23.28 -14.39 24.54
CA ALA A 747 24.20 -13.74 23.60
C ALA A 747 24.37 -14.51 22.28
N ASN A 748 24.13 -15.82 22.28
CA ASN A 748 24.18 -16.64 21.06
C ASN A 748 23.04 -16.33 20.08
N GLN A 749 21.86 -15.96 20.59
CA GLN A 749 20.70 -15.63 19.76
C GLN A 749 20.89 -14.27 19.08
N VAL A 750 21.35 -13.27 19.84
CA VAL A 750 21.70 -11.93 19.30
C VAL A 750 22.73 -12.07 18.18
N HIS A 751 23.79 -12.86 18.40
CA HIS A 751 24.81 -13.09 17.37
C HIS A 751 24.26 -13.74 16.10
N ALA A 752 23.36 -14.73 16.23
CA ALA A 752 22.72 -15.39 15.10
C ALA A 752 21.81 -14.42 14.31
N ASP A 753 21.03 -13.60 15.00
CA ASP A 753 20.12 -12.64 14.38
C ASP A 753 20.88 -11.50 13.70
N VAL A 754 21.96 -11.00 14.30
CA VAL A 754 22.87 -10.04 13.65
C VAL A 754 23.44 -10.63 12.37
N LYS A 755 23.98 -11.86 12.42
CA LYS A 755 24.56 -12.53 11.26
C LYS A 755 23.53 -12.71 10.13
N LYS A 756 22.28 -13.06 10.48
CA LYS A 756 21.17 -13.19 9.53
C LYS A 756 20.97 -11.90 8.73
N TYR A 757 20.86 -10.74 9.39
CA TYR A 757 20.58 -9.48 8.69
C TYR A 757 21.83 -8.84 8.06
N LEU A 758 23.04 -9.12 8.57
CA LEU A 758 24.29 -8.76 7.89
C LEU A 758 24.48 -9.51 6.56
N SER A 759 23.87 -10.69 6.43
CA SER A 759 23.94 -11.51 5.21
C SER A 759 22.96 -11.06 4.12
N ALA A 760 22.17 -10.00 4.36
CA ALA A 760 21.16 -9.54 3.43
C ALA A 760 21.75 -8.84 2.20
N ASP A 761 21.05 -8.97 1.07
CA ASP A 761 21.37 -8.28 -0.18
C ASP A 761 21.39 -6.75 0.04
N GLY A 762 22.43 -6.09 -0.46
CA GLY A 762 22.65 -4.65 -0.28
C GLY A 762 23.53 -4.27 0.92
N VAL A 763 23.75 -5.16 1.90
CA VAL A 763 24.78 -4.95 2.94
C VAL A 763 26.18 -5.16 2.34
N ASN A 764 26.29 -6.05 1.33
CA ASN A 764 27.49 -6.26 0.51
C ASN A 764 28.76 -6.63 1.30
N LEU A 765 28.62 -7.38 2.40
CA LEU A 765 29.75 -7.92 3.17
C LEU A 765 30.17 -9.30 2.67
N LYS A 766 31.47 -9.59 2.70
CA LYS A 766 31.98 -10.94 2.42
C LYS A 766 31.65 -11.89 3.59
N PRO A 767 31.54 -13.21 3.36
CA PRO A 767 31.25 -14.15 4.44
C PRO A 767 32.17 -14.05 5.67
N GLY A 768 33.48 -13.83 5.45
CA GLY A 768 34.44 -13.62 6.54
C GLY A 768 34.27 -12.29 7.27
N ASP A 769 33.81 -11.25 6.58
CA ASP A 769 33.51 -9.95 7.20
C ASP A 769 32.24 -10.05 8.06
N ILE A 770 31.24 -10.83 7.64
CA ILE A 770 29.98 -11.01 8.41
C ILE A 770 30.26 -11.61 9.79
N ASP A 771 31.07 -12.68 9.85
CA ASP A 771 31.42 -13.33 11.12
C ASP A 771 32.21 -12.38 12.03
N MET A 772 33.17 -11.64 11.46
CA MET A 772 33.94 -10.62 12.16
C MET A 772 33.01 -9.54 12.74
N MET A 773 32.13 -8.96 11.93
CA MET A 773 31.20 -7.90 12.31
C MET A 773 30.21 -8.35 13.39
N ALA A 774 29.63 -9.54 13.24
CA ALA A 774 28.71 -10.11 14.23
C ALA A 774 29.40 -10.45 15.57
N SER A 775 30.71 -10.67 15.58
CA SER A 775 31.50 -10.97 16.78
C SER A 775 32.10 -9.74 17.47
N SER A 776 31.80 -8.53 16.99
CA SER A 776 32.35 -7.27 17.51
C SER A 776 31.90 -6.99 18.94
N ASP A 777 32.75 -6.35 19.73
CA ASP A 777 32.35 -5.77 21.01
C ASP A 777 31.76 -4.36 20.77
N PRO A 778 30.48 -4.12 21.12
CA PRO A 778 29.85 -2.81 20.88
C PRO A 778 30.57 -1.65 21.57
N GLY A 779 31.12 -1.90 22.76
CA GLY A 779 31.86 -0.90 23.54
C GLY A 779 33.19 -0.51 22.87
N GLN A 780 33.90 -1.48 22.30
CA GLN A 780 35.13 -1.25 21.55
C GLN A 780 34.85 -0.49 20.24
N VAL A 781 33.84 -0.92 19.48
CA VAL A 781 33.42 -0.25 18.24
C VAL A 781 33.04 1.20 18.52
N LYS A 782 32.25 1.43 19.58
CA LYS A 782 31.89 2.75 20.09
C LYS A 782 33.09 3.64 20.37
N GLN A 783 34.09 3.11 21.07
CA GLN A 783 35.29 3.86 21.39
C GLN A 783 36.08 4.22 20.13
N TRP A 784 36.23 3.30 19.18
CA TRP A 784 36.92 3.58 17.93
C TRP A 784 36.22 4.67 17.12
N LEU A 785 34.92 4.55 16.90
CA LEU A 785 34.14 5.58 16.19
C LEU A 785 34.01 6.89 16.99
N GLY A 786 34.46 6.94 18.24
CA GLY A 786 34.63 8.17 19.01
C GLY A 786 35.97 8.87 18.76
N THR A 787 36.92 8.23 18.07
CA THR A 787 38.28 8.75 17.85
C THR A 787 38.45 9.56 16.58
N GLY A 788 37.60 9.41 15.58
CA GLY A 788 37.92 9.92 14.25
C GLY A 788 37.62 8.99 13.08
N ILE A 789 37.70 7.67 13.27
CA ILE A 789 37.82 6.67 12.19
C ILE A 789 36.50 6.21 11.56
N SER A 790 36.43 6.05 10.23
CA SER A 790 35.18 5.66 9.56
C SER A 790 34.76 4.26 9.90
N PRO A 791 33.45 3.97 9.81
CA PRO A 791 33.00 2.59 9.73
C PRO A 791 33.76 1.78 8.67
N ASP A 792 33.97 2.35 7.48
CA ASP A 792 34.67 1.69 6.37
C ASP A 792 36.18 1.47 6.66
N GLU A 793 36.87 2.48 7.18
CA GLU A 793 38.28 2.37 7.57
C GLU A 793 38.46 1.39 8.74
N LEU A 794 37.54 1.39 9.71
CA LEU A 794 37.59 0.48 10.83
C LEU A 794 37.30 -0.97 10.40
N GLN A 795 36.41 -1.18 9.43
CA GLN A 795 36.24 -2.48 8.76
C GLN A 795 37.51 -2.90 8.01
N ASP A 796 38.16 -1.97 7.29
CA ASP A 796 39.43 -2.25 6.60
C ASP A 796 40.53 -2.64 7.59
N LEU A 797 40.66 -1.92 8.71
CA LEU A 797 41.60 -2.30 9.77
C LEU A 797 41.25 -3.65 10.38
N ALA A 798 39.97 -3.95 10.61
CA ALA A 798 39.57 -5.22 11.20
C ALA A 798 39.92 -6.42 10.31
N ARG A 799 39.95 -6.27 8.99
CA ARG A 799 40.44 -7.31 8.07
C ARG A 799 41.94 -7.56 8.22
N ILE A 800 42.72 -6.55 8.59
CA ILE A 800 44.18 -6.61 8.72
C ILE A 800 44.57 -6.97 10.16
N VAL A 801 43.80 -6.51 11.14
CA VAL A 801 43.99 -6.65 12.59
C VAL A 801 42.68 -7.20 13.18
N PRO A 802 42.46 -8.53 13.14
CA PRO A 802 41.17 -9.15 13.47
C PRO A 802 40.61 -8.82 14.86
N ASN A 803 41.47 -8.57 15.85
CA ASN A 803 41.05 -8.30 17.23
C ASN A 803 40.76 -6.82 17.50
N ILE A 804 40.85 -5.93 16.49
CA ILE A 804 40.67 -4.48 16.69
C ILE A 804 39.25 -4.11 17.13
N LEU A 805 38.25 -4.93 16.76
CA LEU A 805 36.84 -4.77 17.14
C LEU A 805 36.49 -5.45 18.47
N GLN A 806 37.45 -6.13 19.11
CA GLN A 806 37.24 -6.81 20.38
C GLN A 806 37.75 -5.97 21.56
N SER A 807 37.18 -6.22 22.74
CA SER A 807 37.56 -5.54 23.97
C SER A 807 39.01 -5.82 24.40
N ASN A 808 39.60 -4.93 25.21
CA ASN A 808 40.97 -5.09 25.73
C ASN A 808 41.21 -6.40 26.50
N HIS A 809 40.18 -6.95 27.15
CA HIS A 809 40.28 -8.24 27.85
C HIS A 809 40.28 -9.45 26.90
N SER A 810 39.96 -9.23 25.63
CA SER A 810 39.93 -10.21 24.55
C SER A 810 41.11 -10.03 23.58
N GLY A 811 42.12 -9.22 23.94
CA GLY A 811 43.30 -8.97 23.12
C GLY A 811 43.19 -7.79 22.15
N GLY A 812 42.19 -6.91 22.33
CA GLY A 812 42.08 -5.64 21.62
C GLY A 812 42.95 -4.51 22.20
N PRO A 813 43.12 -3.39 21.44
CA PRO A 813 43.98 -2.27 21.81
C PRO A 813 43.31 -1.26 22.75
N ALA A 814 44.09 -0.67 23.66
CA ALA A 814 43.64 0.35 24.59
C ALA A 814 43.46 1.74 23.92
N ILE A 815 42.28 2.01 23.37
CA ILE A 815 41.96 3.22 22.59
C ILE A 815 42.21 4.52 23.37
N GLY A 816 41.85 4.56 24.66
CA GLY A 816 42.07 5.75 25.49
C GLY A 816 43.56 6.14 25.61
N TRP A 817 44.47 5.16 25.58
CA TRP A 817 45.90 5.45 25.56
C TRP A 817 46.37 6.01 24.22
N LEU A 818 45.81 5.56 23.09
CA LEU A 818 46.13 6.11 21.76
C LEU A 818 45.74 7.60 21.68
N GLN A 819 44.59 7.96 22.25
CA GLN A 819 44.15 9.36 22.34
C GLN A 819 45.08 10.18 23.24
N ASP A 820 45.50 9.64 24.39
CA ASP A 820 46.50 10.26 25.28
C ASP A 820 47.86 10.47 24.57
N ALA A 821 48.21 9.60 23.63
CA ALA A 821 49.39 9.72 22.78
C ALA A 821 49.20 10.73 21.63
N GLY A 822 48.04 11.39 21.54
CA GLY A 822 47.72 12.40 20.54
C GLY A 822 47.34 11.84 19.18
N LEU A 823 46.87 10.59 19.11
CA LEU A 823 46.41 9.96 17.87
C LEU A 823 44.89 10.04 17.76
N SER A 824 44.41 10.58 16.63
CA SER A 824 43.04 10.37 16.18
C SER A 824 42.88 8.98 15.55
N GLY A 825 41.64 8.56 15.34
CA GLY A 825 41.35 7.32 14.62
C GLY A 825 41.91 7.31 13.20
N GLN A 826 41.87 8.45 12.53
CA GLN A 826 42.47 8.64 11.21
C GLN A 826 43.99 8.46 11.26
N ASP A 827 44.65 9.05 12.28
CA ASP A 827 46.09 8.91 12.44
C ASP A 827 46.49 7.44 12.60
N VAL A 828 45.71 6.68 13.37
CA VAL A 828 45.93 5.24 13.53
C VAL A 828 45.74 4.51 12.20
N TYR A 829 44.67 4.80 11.46
CA TYR A 829 44.42 4.20 10.15
C TYR A 829 45.59 4.42 9.20
N ASP A 830 45.95 5.67 8.95
CA ASP A 830 46.99 6.05 7.98
C ASP A 830 48.37 5.50 8.36
N MET A 831 48.72 5.55 9.66
CA MET A 831 49.95 4.98 10.19
C MET A 831 50.04 3.47 9.94
N LEU A 832 48.96 2.73 10.23
CA LEU A 832 48.95 1.27 10.03
C LEU A 832 48.99 0.91 8.55
N LYS A 833 48.32 1.67 7.68
CA LYS A 833 48.42 1.49 6.22
C LYS A 833 49.83 1.77 5.70
N ALA A 834 50.51 2.79 6.23
CA ALA A 834 51.90 3.07 5.89
C ALA A 834 52.84 1.92 6.30
N ALA A 835 52.60 1.32 7.48
CA ALA A 835 53.35 0.16 7.94
C ALA A 835 53.09 -1.09 7.09
N ASP A 836 51.82 -1.38 6.77
CA ASP A 836 51.45 -2.53 5.94
C ASP A 836 51.96 -2.39 4.49
N ALA A 837 52.04 -1.17 3.95
CA ALA A 837 52.63 -0.93 2.64
C ALA A 837 54.12 -1.34 2.55
N GLN A 838 54.86 -1.24 3.67
CA GLN A 838 56.26 -1.63 3.74
C GLN A 838 56.46 -3.11 4.14
N ALA A 839 55.48 -3.69 4.84
CA ALA A 839 55.46 -5.09 5.23
C ALA A 839 54.05 -5.70 5.04
N PRO A 840 53.67 -6.08 3.81
CA PRO A 840 52.31 -6.51 3.50
C PRO A 840 51.84 -7.67 4.37
N CYS A 841 50.59 -7.57 4.85
CA CYS A 841 49.86 -8.57 5.65
C CYS A 841 50.38 -8.78 7.09
N VAL A 842 51.48 -8.16 7.48
CA VAL A 842 52.09 -8.35 8.81
C VAL A 842 52.38 -7.02 9.49
N GLY A 843 52.64 -5.95 8.72
CA GLY A 843 53.11 -4.69 9.24
C GLY A 843 52.12 -3.99 10.16
N ALA A 844 50.85 -3.87 9.75
CA ALA A 844 49.82 -3.26 10.59
C ALA A 844 49.53 -4.09 11.86
N ALA A 845 49.46 -5.43 11.73
CA ALA A 845 49.25 -6.31 12.86
C ALA A 845 50.37 -6.20 13.90
N GLU A 846 51.61 -6.03 13.44
CA GLU A 846 52.78 -5.95 14.31
C GLU A 846 52.92 -4.59 14.99
N VAL A 847 52.65 -3.50 14.27
CA VAL A 847 52.53 -2.17 14.90
C VAL A 847 51.41 -2.19 15.95
N MET A 848 50.26 -2.78 15.65
CA MET A 848 49.16 -2.90 16.61
C MET A 848 49.47 -3.81 17.80
N ARG A 849 50.30 -4.85 17.62
CA ARG A 849 50.78 -5.69 18.73
C ARG A 849 51.57 -4.86 19.74
N VAL A 850 52.44 -3.97 19.25
CA VAL A 850 53.24 -3.06 20.07
C VAL A 850 52.36 -2.01 20.75
N LEU A 851 51.44 -1.38 20.00
CA LEU A 851 50.52 -0.37 20.54
C LEU A 851 49.50 -0.94 21.54
N SER A 852 49.11 -2.21 21.39
CA SER A 852 48.20 -2.90 22.33
C SER A 852 48.85 -3.20 23.69
N ASN A 853 50.19 -3.21 23.78
CA ASN A 853 50.90 -3.45 25.04
C ASN A 853 52.03 -2.43 25.25
N PRO A 854 51.68 -1.15 25.39
CA PRO A 854 52.67 -0.07 25.29
C PRO A 854 53.70 -0.10 26.42
N ASN A 855 53.35 -0.66 27.59
CA ASN A 855 54.28 -0.84 28.70
C ASN A 855 55.31 -1.93 28.44
N ALA A 856 54.95 -3.01 27.74
CA ALA A 856 55.89 -4.10 27.43
C ALA A 856 56.98 -3.67 26.43
N PHE A 857 56.68 -2.66 25.60
CA PHE A 857 57.61 -2.11 24.59
C PHE A 857 58.22 -0.77 25.00
N ASN A 858 58.11 -0.38 26.28
CA ASN A 858 58.61 0.89 26.82
C ASN A 858 58.07 2.16 26.14
N ILE A 859 56.92 2.09 25.48
CA ILE A 859 56.28 3.23 24.79
C ILE A 859 55.12 3.84 25.60
N GLY A 860 54.75 3.23 26.73
CA GLY A 860 53.61 3.65 27.58
C GLY A 860 53.71 5.07 28.17
N GLY A 861 54.90 5.68 28.12
CA GLY A 861 55.14 7.06 28.53
C GLY A 861 54.76 8.11 27.48
N ALA A 862 54.49 7.71 26.24
CA ALA A 862 54.19 8.65 25.16
C ALA A 862 52.89 9.42 25.42
N ARG A 863 52.95 10.75 25.24
CA ARG A 863 51.82 11.69 25.44
C ARG A 863 51.56 12.60 24.23
N ASN A 864 52.27 12.36 23.12
CA ASN A 864 52.12 13.07 21.86
C ASN A 864 52.79 12.27 20.73
N LYS A 865 52.46 12.61 19.47
CA LYS A 865 52.98 11.95 18.25
C LYS A 865 54.51 11.92 18.18
N ALA A 866 55.19 12.97 18.65
CA ALA A 866 56.65 13.07 18.57
C ALA A 866 57.35 12.06 19.49
N THR A 867 56.93 11.99 20.75
CA THR A 867 57.46 11.00 21.71
C THR A 867 57.15 9.58 21.24
N LEU A 868 55.95 9.35 20.71
CA LEU A 868 55.58 8.04 20.17
C LEU A 868 56.44 7.65 18.96
N ALA A 869 56.74 8.59 18.05
CA ALA A 869 57.59 8.32 16.90
C ALA A 869 59.01 7.90 17.30
N ASP A 870 59.62 8.59 18.29
CA ASP A 870 60.93 8.25 18.82
C ASP A 870 60.94 6.88 19.51
N ASP A 871 59.91 6.59 20.31
CA ASP A 871 59.77 5.32 21.03
C ASP A 871 59.58 4.13 20.06
N LEU A 872 58.79 4.30 19.00
CA LEU A 872 58.61 3.27 17.96
C LEU A 872 59.91 3.03 17.18
N ARG A 873 60.68 4.08 16.90
CA ARG A 873 62.00 3.97 16.24
C ARG A 873 63.00 3.22 17.10
N ALA A 874 63.05 3.52 18.41
CA ALA A 874 63.91 2.82 19.34
C ALA A 874 63.56 1.32 19.41
N THR A 875 62.25 1.01 19.45
CA THR A 875 61.75 -0.37 19.40
C THR A 875 62.13 -1.06 18.08
N ALA A 876 61.99 -0.38 16.93
CA ALA A 876 62.40 -0.92 15.64
C ALA A 876 63.91 -1.26 15.58
N GLN A 877 64.77 -0.43 16.18
CA GLN A 877 66.20 -0.68 16.25
C GLN A 877 66.52 -1.89 17.14
N GLN A 878 65.81 -2.04 18.26
CA GLN A 878 65.94 -3.19 19.15
C GLN A 878 65.60 -4.49 18.41
N GLU A 879 64.47 -4.53 17.72
CA GLU A 879 64.01 -5.68 16.93
C GLU A 879 65.03 -6.06 15.82
N ARG A 880 65.64 -5.08 15.13
CA ARG A 880 66.71 -5.37 14.14
C ARG A 880 67.97 -5.97 14.78
N SER A 881 68.24 -5.63 16.02
CA SER A 881 69.43 -6.09 16.75
C SER A 881 69.21 -7.41 17.48
N ASP A 882 67.95 -7.83 17.64
CA ASP A 882 67.63 -9.06 18.33
C ASP A 882 68.03 -10.28 17.49
N THR A 883 68.82 -11.15 18.11
CA THR A 883 69.32 -12.40 17.53
C THR A 883 68.54 -13.61 18.04
N MET A 884 67.61 -13.41 18.98
CA MET A 884 66.66 -14.40 19.44
C MET A 884 65.41 -14.36 18.54
N GLY A 885 65.01 -15.50 17.97
CA GLY A 885 63.86 -15.60 17.06
C GLY A 885 64.24 -15.81 15.58
N ASP A 886 63.25 -15.69 14.67
CA ASP A 886 63.48 -15.72 13.22
C ASP A 886 63.96 -14.34 12.73
N PRO A 887 65.21 -14.20 12.23
CA PRO A 887 65.72 -12.92 11.77
C PRO A 887 64.89 -12.27 10.66
N ALA A 888 64.19 -13.06 9.84
CA ALA A 888 63.32 -12.54 8.79
C ALA A 888 62.04 -11.92 9.35
N GLU A 889 61.53 -12.47 10.46
CA GLU A 889 60.35 -11.95 11.18
C GLU A 889 60.72 -10.67 11.91
N ASN A 890 61.81 -10.67 12.69
CA ASN A 890 62.32 -9.49 13.39
C ASN A 890 62.60 -8.32 12.42
N LEU A 891 63.12 -8.61 11.23
CA LEU A 891 63.34 -7.59 10.19
C LEU A 891 62.04 -7.01 9.65
N ARG A 892 60.99 -7.82 9.47
CA ARG A 892 59.65 -7.34 9.04
C ARG A 892 59.02 -6.47 10.11
N THR A 893 59.07 -6.90 11.37
CA THR A 893 58.60 -6.14 12.53
C THR A 893 59.28 -4.78 12.60
N ALA A 894 60.61 -4.75 12.55
CA ALA A 894 61.34 -3.50 12.58
C ALA A 894 61.06 -2.59 11.39
N THR A 895 60.81 -3.17 10.21
CA THR A 895 60.46 -2.39 9.01
C THR A 895 59.10 -1.72 9.16
N ALA A 896 58.12 -2.44 9.73
CA ALA A 896 56.79 -1.90 10.00
C ALA A 896 56.81 -0.80 11.07
N LEU A 897 57.51 -1.02 12.20
CA LEU A 897 57.65 -0.03 13.27
C LEU A 897 58.39 1.23 12.81
N GLN A 898 59.42 1.07 11.96
CA GLN A 898 60.11 2.21 11.35
C GLN A 898 59.18 3.01 10.43
N ALA A 899 58.38 2.34 9.61
CA ALA A 899 57.44 3.01 8.72
C ALA A 899 56.34 3.78 9.49
N ALA A 900 55.85 3.22 10.59
CA ALA A 900 54.92 3.91 11.49
C ALA A 900 55.55 5.14 12.15
N SER A 901 56.80 5.01 12.64
CA SER A 901 57.57 6.12 13.19
C SER A 901 57.78 7.25 12.18
N ASP A 902 58.22 6.91 10.96
CA ASP A 902 58.46 7.88 9.88
C ASP A 902 57.16 8.60 9.47
N TRP A 903 56.03 7.88 9.45
CA TRP A 903 54.73 8.50 9.21
C TRP A 903 54.36 9.50 10.31
N LEU A 904 54.50 9.13 11.58
CA LEU A 904 54.18 10.00 12.71
C LEU A 904 55.00 11.29 12.67
N GLU A 905 56.30 11.21 12.37
CA GLU A 905 57.16 12.40 12.28
C GLU A 905 56.70 13.41 11.24
N LEU A 906 56.24 12.92 10.09
CA LEU A 906 55.72 13.77 9.02
C LEU A 906 54.42 14.50 9.42
N HIS A 907 53.74 14.03 10.48
CA HIS A 907 52.42 14.51 10.90
C HIS A 907 52.40 15.05 12.36
N ILE A 908 53.56 15.44 12.91
CA ILE A 908 53.68 16.08 14.25
C ILE A 908 53.07 17.49 14.29
N THR A 909 52.93 18.17 13.14
CA THR A 909 52.60 19.61 13.07
C THR A 909 51.28 19.95 12.35
N ALA A 910 50.46 18.95 12.02
CA ALA A 910 49.13 19.15 11.43
C ALA A 910 48.04 19.25 12.51
#